data_AF-A0A1J4JR87-F1
#
_entry.id   AF-A0A1J4JR87-F1
#
_cell.length_a   1.000
_cell.length_b   1.000
_cell.length_c   1.000
_cell.angle_alpha   90.00
_cell.angle_beta   90.00
_cell.angle_gamma   90.00
#
_symmetry.space_group_name_H-M   'P 1'
#
loop_
_entity.id
_entity.type
_entity.pdbx_description
1 polymer ?
#
loop_
_entity_poly.entity_id
_entity_poly.type
_entity_poly.pdbx_seq_one_letter_code
_entity_poly.pdbx_strand_id
1 'polypeptide(L)'
;MLFFVFLFLSESNIFPTGTAFYKTISFNKQKELKKLKHVSSSFEQWYYVYVDSKDPLTYLNTKYSIKASTDNQISSRTFLLYLSSHEISKLSSDSLIELRSLEQTEKYIPKSTYKRSHSSIRFEQEKPKFPQTKNNTKNKTIKYYVFISETQQLPTSQYYKFESQIIKNCYLISITKEPGSEEKAIKELSSLPYVQLILPFEKPHLKNMFGAGFTQKNSREPKLLPDTKHEYFERYINDKGITGKGEVVTVVDSFIDINHDMFYDPNVSVPFNDINLDHRKIIFYDCESIDEYHNKIEIREHGTHVAGIIAGQTICDNQYLKVNNGIAPDAKLMYMLLNGFYNQGIIVQTEKMNSVNSSISSNSWGLDDFNPTMNWIYGNSNLFDNLIFIMAGGNERYTLDENCEYFTINDPGGSKNVLAVGAIDSLTYTTNKVIMKDMNRKLPSINLQFMEEHYPPGKLDSLNLDRYDFIIDFNVLITDDADIACLNLNIPELIVIYYGKDKLTCPKYEGYAFTTSDEAVIQYLESNKRIYLWTERYLNHSIEYKDSTYSSIGPGYKGILKPDVVSPGTYIISALSSEESYEFYGCPSDGFLYVTSGTSMATPNVAGAAALINQFFKEKRDFQLNGADLRALIIASASRPDQTNEPDMFIGHGVVDLSTILCFDQTFGVGITKQDSYIEKSNHMMTKIKVKNNVSDFRIVLSYFDVELYIESMIPIMNDLDLVVISPTGKRYLGDHRSDGDSEHFSTNEKVIISKDELELGEYEIHVYSNVNDPQKFSIVAVGPIDDQLLTFKETLECGCDKCTKHGKCKCDSLHVGNHCQTEIIEMLDKESKIPILHNSIKRVFLNFTTIDSITIQRPDSYKGFNSNIWLGRKCHSALSDYETYIQLENVETNITLDSNEPLCLAIFNNYFTDQEYTIDVIGESIDAETKTSSSSTNESDENENNKDKEITKLRLGLILTGSILGSVIIIIVVLFIVMFLLRRKHDTGTTQQGYNP
;
A
#
# COMPACT_ATOMS: atom_id res chain seq x y z
N MET A 1 4.94 -38.89 -30.67
CA MET A 1 6.25 -38.41 -30.17
C MET A 1 6.94 -37.62 -31.28
N LEU A 2 7.63 -36.52 -30.93
CA LEU A 2 8.52 -35.70 -31.77
C LEU A 2 7.99 -34.95 -33.02
N PHE A 3 7.09 -35.48 -33.86
CA PHE A 3 6.78 -34.79 -35.15
C PHE A 3 5.61 -33.79 -35.13
N PHE A 4 4.51 -34.10 -34.44
CA PHE A 4 3.33 -33.20 -34.38
C PHE A 4 3.49 -31.99 -33.44
N VAL A 5 4.55 -31.95 -32.63
CA VAL A 5 4.85 -30.85 -31.71
C VAL A 5 5.54 -29.66 -32.44
N PHE A 6 5.97 -29.86 -33.69
CA PHE A 6 6.92 -28.95 -34.37
C PHE A 6 6.35 -28.11 -35.52
N LEU A 7 5.06 -28.24 -35.86
CA LEU A 7 4.55 -27.79 -37.18
C LEU A 7 3.51 -26.65 -37.18
N PHE A 8 2.99 -26.22 -36.03
CA PHE A 8 2.10 -25.05 -35.94
C PHE A 8 2.41 -24.10 -34.77
N LEU A 9 3.69 -24.04 -34.39
CA LEU A 9 4.26 -22.93 -33.59
C LEU A 9 4.96 -21.88 -34.48
N SER A 10 4.67 -21.84 -35.79
CA SER A 10 5.48 -21.11 -36.79
C SER A 10 4.73 -20.23 -37.78
N GLU A 11 3.40 -20.05 -37.66
CA GLU A 11 2.61 -19.08 -38.45
C GLU A 11 1.44 -18.54 -37.60
N SER A 12 1.29 -17.26 -37.23
CA SER A 12 2.18 -16.13 -36.91
C SER A 12 1.26 -14.92 -36.70
N ASN A 13 1.31 -14.27 -35.53
CA ASN A 13 0.65 -12.99 -35.18
C ASN A 13 -0.89 -12.95 -35.12
N ILE A 14 -1.44 -12.61 -33.94
CA ILE A 14 -2.09 -11.31 -33.66
C ILE A 14 -2.05 -11.09 -32.13
N PHE A 15 -1.15 -10.21 -31.70
CA PHE A 15 -1.26 -9.45 -30.44
C PHE A 15 -1.28 -7.97 -30.86
N PRO A 16 -2.23 -7.15 -30.39
CA PRO A 16 -2.09 -5.70 -30.42
C PRO A 16 -0.95 -5.27 -29.49
N THR A 17 -0.12 -4.35 -29.97
CA THR A 17 0.92 -3.65 -29.20
C THR A 17 0.31 -2.46 -28.45
N GLY A 18 0.80 -2.03 -27.28
CA GLY A 18 1.94 -2.56 -26.52
C GLY A 18 2.97 -1.49 -26.12
N THR A 19 2.63 -0.54 -25.25
CA THR A 19 3.58 0.21 -24.42
C THR A 19 2.86 1.05 -23.35
N ALA A 20 3.30 1.01 -22.10
CA ALA A 20 2.82 1.92 -21.05
C ALA A 20 3.99 2.27 -20.11
N PHE A 21 5.09 2.82 -20.66
CA PHE A 21 6.35 2.96 -19.92
C PHE A 21 7.17 4.21 -20.28
N TYR A 22 6.51 5.36 -20.48
CA TYR A 22 7.17 6.61 -20.86
C TYR A 22 6.71 7.85 -20.06
N LYS A 23 6.93 7.86 -18.73
CA LYS A 23 6.77 9.08 -17.90
C LYS A 23 7.59 9.05 -16.59
N THR A 24 8.91 9.24 -16.70
CA THR A 24 9.70 10.16 -15.84
C THR A 24 11.11 10.34 -16.42
N ILE A 25 11.22 11.30 -17.34
CA ILE A 25 12.45 12.05 -17.58
C ILE A 25 12.06 13.51 -17.33
N SER A 26 12.76 14.21 -16.42
CA SER A 26 12.56 15.65 -16.27
C SER A 26 13.06 16.32 -17.54
N PHE A 27 12.13 16.73 -18.42
CA PHE A 27 12.48 17.39 -19.67
C PHE A 27 13.08 18.77 -19.34
N ASN A 28 14.42 18.81 -19.28
CA ASN A 28 15.15 19.93 -18.70
C ASN A 28 14.82 21.20 -19.48
N LYS A 29 14.20 22.17 -18.80
CA LYS A 29 13.17 23.08 -19.33
C LYS A 29 13.71 24.22 -20.22
N GLN A 30 14.85 24.01 -20.87
CA GLN A 30 15.65 25.03 -21.55
C GLN A 30 16.54 24.56 -22.71
N LYS A 31 16.34 23.36 -23.27
CA LYS A 31 16.88 23.01 -24.60
C LYS A 31 15.79 23.13 -25.66
N GLU A 32 15.93 24.12 -26.53
CA GLU A 32 15.01 24.38 -27.64
C GLU A 32 14.85 23.15 -28.55
N LEU A 33 13.61 22.79 -28.88
CA LEU A 33 13.30 22.00 -30.08
C LEU A 33 13.60 22.88 -31.30
N LYS A 34 14.86 22.89 -31.76
CA LYS A 34 15.23 23.53 -33.01
C LYS A 34 14.53 22.80 -34.17
N LYS A 35 13.89 23.57 -35.05
CA LYS A 35 13.19 23.10 -36.26
C LYS A 35 14.12 22.36 -37.23
N LEU A 36 14.32 21.07 -36.99
CA LEU A 36 15.09 20.16 -37.84
C LEU A 36 14.26 19.73 -39.07
N LYS A 37 13.90 20.69 -39.94
CA LYS A 37 13.09 20.43 -41.14
C LYS A 37 13.80 19.63 -42.25
N HIS A 38 15.03 19.17 -42.02
CA HIS A 38 15.71 18.17 -42.85
C HIS A 38 16.46 17.16 -41.97
N VAL A 39 15.87 15.98 -41.79
CA VAL A 39 16.55 14.82 -41.20
C VAL A 39 16.54 13.67 -42.21
N SER A 40 17.65 13.50 -42.92
CA SER A 40 17.88 12.36 -43.81
C SER A 40 18.60 11.25 -43.06
N SER A 41 17.86 10.26 -42.55
CA SER A 41 18.46 8.99 -42.09
C SER A 41 18.47 7.96 -43.22
N SER A 42 19.60 7.27 -43.38
CA SER A 42 19.71 6.13 -44.29
C SER A 42 19.29 4.80 -43.66
N PHE A 43 19.01 4.78 -42.35
CA PHE A 43 18.66 3.60 -41.57
C PHE A 43 17.47 3.87 -40.63
N GLU A 44 16.82 2.80 -40.17
CA GLU A 44 15.71 2.86 -39.23
C GLU A 44 16.20 3.19 -37.81
N GLN A 45 15.50 4.03 -37.06
CA GLN A 45 15.82 4.35 -35.65
C GLN A 45 14.64 4.97 -34.89
N TRP A 46 14.77 5.10 -33.57
CA TRP A 46 13.80 5.83 -32.73
C TRP A 46 13.82 7.34 -32.97
N TYR A 47 12.62 7.94 -33.10
CA TYR A 47 12.38 9.36 -33.32
C TYR A 47 11.33 9.91 -32.36
N TYR A 48 11.63 11.07 -31.79
CA TYR A 48 10.62 12.01 -31.31
C TYR A 48 9.91 12.59 -32.53
N VAL A 49 8.60 12.33 -32.64
CA VAL A 49 7.71 12.79 -33.72
C VAL A 49 6.69 13.74 -33.10
N TYR A 50 6.91 15.05 -33.24
CA TYR A 50 5.92 16.06 -32.87
C TYR A 50 4.97 16.32 -34.05
N VAL A 51 3.67 16.41 -33.78
CA VAL A 51 2.61 16.58 -34.79
C VAL A 51 1.64 17.69 -34.39
N ASP A 52 1.63 18.78 -35.17
CA ASP A 52 0.75 19.94 -35.00
C ASP A 52 -0.64 19.69 -35.63
N SER A 53 -1.33 18.65 -35.13
CA SER A 53 -2.69 18.28 -35.51
C SER A 53 -3.66 18.49 -34.34
N LYS A 54 -4.96 18.55 -34.63
CA LYS A 54 -6.02 18.43 -33.60
C LYS A 54 -6.14 16.99 -33.09
N ASP A 55 -5.91 16.01 -33.96
CA ASP A 55 -5.74 14.60 -33.61
C ASP A 55 -4.40 14.13 -34.16
N PRO A 56 -3.33 14.15 -33.35
CA PRO A 56 -1.99 13.70 -33.74
C PRO A 56 -1.90 12.22 -34.06
N LEU A 57 -2.65 11.38 -33.35
CA LEU A 57 -2.56 9.93 -33.45
C LEU A 57 -3.23 9.41 -34.72
N THR A 58 -4.48 9.83 -34.97
CA THR A 58 -5.19 9.51 -36.21
C THR A 58 -4.49 10.13 -37.42
N TYR A 59 -3.86 11.31 -37.30
CA TYR A 59 -3.09 11.92 -38.39
C TYR A 59 -1.89 11.06 -38.82
N LEU A 60 -1.14 10.49 -37.88
CA LEU A 60 -0.05 9.55 -38.19
C LEU A 60 -0.60 8.24 -38.79
N ASN A 61 -1.61 7.66 -38.14
CA ASN A 61 -2.13 6.34 -38.48
C ASN A 61 -2.88 6.32 -39.82
N THR A 62 -3.67 7.35 -40.13
CA THR A 62 -4.49 7.38 -41.36
C THR A 62 -3.79 8.03 -42.55
N LYS A 63 -3.03 9.11 -42.36
CA LYS A 63 -2.40 9.86 -43.47
C LYS A 63 -1.09 9.22 -43.94
N TYR A 64 -0.35 8.55 -43.04
CA TYR A 64 0.96 7.96 -43.34
C TYR A 64 1.02 6.43 -43.22
N SER A 65 -0.02 5.81 -42.65
CA SER A 65 -0.08 4.36 -42.35
C SER A 65 1.03 3.87 -41.42
N ILE A 66 1.57 4.77 -40.60
CA ILE A 66 2.55 4.46 -39.56
C ILE A 66 1.79 3.89 -38.36
N LYS A 67 2.35 2.90 -37.68
CA LYS A 67 1.77 2.36 -36.45
C LYS A 67 2.18 3.21 -35.25
N ALA A 68 1.49 4.33 -35.04
CA ALA A 68 1.53 5.05 -33.77
C ALA A 68 0.36 4.59 -32.88
N SER A 69 0.55 4.76 -31.58
CA SER A 69 -0.42 4.45 -30.53
C SER A 69 -0.26 5.45 -29.39
N THR A 70 -1.30 5.56 -28.55
CA THR A 70 -1.23 6.14 -27.19
C THR A 70 0.00 5.68 -26.43
N ASP A 71 0.34 4.42 -26.63
CA ASP A 71 1.39 3.69 -25.98
C ASP A 71 2.79 4.24 -26.32
N ASN A 72 3.01 4.65 -27.58
CA ASN A 72 4.25 5.32 -27.99
C ASN A 72 4.25 6.83 -27.68
N GLN A 73 3.25 7.35 -26.95
CA GLN A 73 3.06 8.79 -26.78
C GLN A 73 3.78 9.35 -25.54
N ILE A 74 4.59 10.39 -25.73
CA ILE A 74 5.36 11.07 -24.68
C ILE A 74 4.60 12.30 -24.15
N SER A 75 3.88 12.98 -25.04
CA SER A 75 3.01 14.12 -24.73
C SER A 75 1.83 14.17 -25.71
N SER A 76 0.82 15.00 -25.44
CA SER A 76 -0.39 15.14 -26.26
C SER A 76 -0.15 15.35 -27.76
N ARG A 77 1.06 15.76 -28.18
CA ARG A 77 1.47 15.93 -29.59
C ARG A 77 2.80 15.29 -29.97
N THR A 78 3.51 14.63 -29.06
CA THR A 78 4.83 14.02 -29.33
C THR A 78 4.84 12.53 -29.04
N PHE A 79 5.26 11.73 -30.02
CA PHE A 79 5.43 10.28 -29.92
C PHE A 79 6.90 9.90 -30.00
N LEU A 80 7.29 8.75 -29.42
CA LEU A 80 8.58 8.10 -29.64
C LEU A 80 8.36 6.88 -30.55
N LEU A 81 8.61 7.04 -31.85
CA LEU A 81 8.32 6.02 -32.85
C LEU A 81 9.60 5.47 -33.45
N TYR A 82 9.69 4.16 -33.62
CA TYR A 82 10.76 3.52 -34.39
C TYR A 82 10.37 3.58 -35.87
N LEU A 83 11.07 4.41 -36.65
CA LEU A 83 10.69 4.74 -38.03
C LEU A 83 11.72 4.23 -39.04
N SER A 84 11.24 3.72 -40.18
CA SER A 84 12.07 3.43 -41.34
C SER A 84 12.49 4.69 -42.11
N SER A 85 13.57 4.59 -42.90
CA SER A 85 14.03 5.70 -43.76
C SER A 85 12.97 6.18 -44.76
N HIS A 86 12.05 5.31 -45.19
CA HIS A 86 10.93 5.67 -46.05
C HIS A 86 9.84 6.45 -45.31
N GLU A 87 9.52 6.08 -44.06
CA GLU A 87 8.56 6.81 -43.22
C GLU A 87 9.11 8.16 -42.78
N ILE A 88 10.40 8.23 -42.41
CA ILE A 88 11.10 9.49 -42.12
C ILE A 88 11.03 10.43 -43.34
N SER A 89 11.26 9.91 -44.54
CA SER A 89 11.13 10.70 -45.78
C SER A 89 9.70 11.18 -46.08
N LYS A 90 8.67 10.43 -45.66
CA LYS A 90 7.27 10.88 -45.77
C LYS A 90 6.98 11.98 -44.75
N LEU A 91 7.26 11.71 -43.48
CA LEU A 91 6.95 12.61 -42.36
C LEU A 91 7.70 13.94 -42.45
N SER A 92 9.00 13.92 -42.77
CA SER A 92 9.81 15.15 -42.88
C SER A 92 9.40 16.08 -44.03
N SER A 93 8.54 15.64 -44.95
CA SER A 93 7.98 16.47 -46.01
C SER A 93 6.69 17.21 -45.61
N ASP A 94 6.07 16.86 -44.48
CA ASP A 94 4.84 17.50 -44.02
C ASP A 94 5.12 18.77 -43.20
N SER A 95 4.32 19.81 -43.41
CA SER A 95 4.53 21.10 -42.74
C SER A 95 4.17 21.09 -41.25
N LEU A 96 3.32 20.15 -40.81
CA LEU A 96 2.82 20.02 -39.43
C LEU A 96 3.61 19.01 -38.59
N ILE A 97 4.67 18.38 -39.13
CA ILE A 97 5.44 17.36 -38.41
C ILE A 97 6.89 17.81 -38.19
N GLU A 98 7.40 17.61 -36.98
CA GLU A 98 8.79 17.87 -36.62
C GLU A 98 9.44 16.62 -36.03
N LEU A 99 10.63 16.27 -36.53
CA LEU A 99 11.34 15.03 -36.21
C LEU A 99 12.67 15.31 -35.50
N ARG A 100 12.94 14.59 -34.41
CA ARG A 100 14.27 14.53 -33.77
C ARG A 100 14.60 13.08 -33.43
N SER A 101 15.75 12.58 -33.89
CA SER A 101 16.23 11.24 -33.52
C SER A 101 16.53 11.15 -32.02
N LEU A 102 16.26 10.01 -31.41
CA LEU A 102 16.64 9.71 -30.02
C LEU A 102 18.17 9.59 -29.91
N GLU A 103 18.82 10.50 -29.20
CA GLU A 103 20.28 10.57 -29.11
C GLU A 103 20.83 9.44 -28.22
N GLN A 104 22.07 9.01 -28.50
CA GLN A 104 22.74 7.93 -27.77
C GLN A 104 22.79 8.17 -26.25
N THR A 105 22.96 9.44 -25.85
CA THR A 105 23.02 9.89 -24.46
C THR A 105 21.67 9.87 -23.73
N GLU A 106 20.55 9.75 -24.44
CA GLU A 106 19.20 9.75 -23.87
C GLU A 106 18.67 8.34 -23.59
N LYS A 107 19.28 7.31 -24.20
CA LYS A 107 18.89 5.90 -24.09
C LYS A 107 19.33 5.23 -22.78
N TYR A 108 20.01 5.93 -21.89
CA TYR A 108 20.51 5.37 -20.63
C TYR A 108 20.22 6.32 -19.47
N ILE A 109 19.54 5.81 -18.44
CA ILE A 109 19.36 6.53 -17.17
C ILE A 109 20.38 5.99 -16.16
N PRO A 110 21.49 6.71 -15.90
CA PRO A 110 22.46 6.24 -14.94
C PRO A 110 21.89 6.17 -13.53
N LYS A 111 22.38 5.20 -12.75
CA LYS A 111 21.98 4.94 -11.35
C LYS A 111 22.25 6.11 -10.38
N SER A 112 22.90 7.18 -10.85
CA SER A 112 23.11 8.45 -10.17
C SER A 112 22.01 9.50 -10.41
N THR A 113 21.11 9.29 -11.38
CA THR A 113 20.01 10.23 -11.71
C THR A 113 19.02 10.32 -10.55
N TYR A 114 18.71 9.18 -9.93
CA TYR A 114 17.86 9.00 -8.75
C TYR A 114 18.43 9.60 -7.43
N LYS A 115 19.37 10.57 -7.49
CA LYS A 115 20.06 11.17 -6.33
C LYS A 115 20.06 12.71 -6.32
N ARG A 116 19.02 13.30 -6.90
CA ARG A 116 18.56 14.70 -6.78
C ARG A 116 17.02 14.66 -6.93
N SER A 117 16.20 15.36 -6.15
CA SER A 117 16.45 16.39 -5.13
C SER A 117 16.75 15.88 -3.72
N HIS A 118 17.68 16.57 -3.06
CA HIS A 118 17.69 16.89 -1.62
C HIS A 118 18.94 17.76 -1.40
N SER A 119 18.80 19.08 -1.52
CA SER A 119 19.93 19.99 -1.45
C SER A 119 19.57 21.42 -1.03
N SER A 120 19.03 21.57 0.17
CA SER A 120 19.33 22.75 1.00
C SER A 120 20.79 22.61 1.50
N ILE A 121 21.70 23.31 0.83
CA ILE A 121 23.13 23.47 1.21
C ILE A 121 23.93 22.16 1.29
N ARG A 122 24.66 21.85 0.20
CA ARG A 122 25.76 20.88 0.25
C ARG A 122 26.90 21.45 1.10
N PHE A 123 27.24 20.77 2.19
CA PHE A 123 28.65 20.53 2.49
C PHE A 123 29.08 19.27 1.75
N GLU A 124 30.23 19.32 1.09
CA GLU A 124 30.83 18.13 0.49
C GLU A 124 31.55 17.35 1.60
N GLN A 125 30.95 16.23 1.99
CA GLN A 125 31.70 15.08 2.49
C GLN A 125 31.69 14.04 1.37
N GLU A 126 32.88 13.56 1.02
CA GLU A 126 33.05 12.63 -0.08
C GLU A 126 32.34 11.31 0.26
N LYS A 127 31.78 10.64 -0.75
CA LYS A 127 31.21 9.31 -0.54
C LYS A 127 32.31 8.27 -0.76
N PRO A 128 32.60 7.45 0.26
CA PRO A 128 33.61 6.43 0.12
C PRO A 128 33.05 5.32 -0.88
N LYS A 129 33.90 4.49 -1.55
CA LYS A 129 33.63 3.58 -2.72
C LYS A 129 34.48 2.27 -2.75
N PHE A 130 33.87 1.09 -2.57
CA PHE A 130 34.57 -0.21 -2.36
C PHE A 130 35.50 -0.61 -3.52
N PRO A 131 36.75 -1.05 -3.25
CA PRO A 131 37.50 -1.91 -4.16
C PRO A 131 36.79 -3.25 -4.37
N GLN A 132 37.14 -3.95 -5.46
CA GLN A 132 36.51 -5.22 -5.85
C GLN A 132 37.54 -6.19 -6.47
N THR A 133 38.11 -7.09 -5.67
CA THR A 133 39.21 -7.99 -6.04
C THR A 133 38.75 -9.44 -6.29
N LYS A 134 38.58 -9.81 -7.57
CA LYS A 134 38.38 -11.19 -8.05
C LYS A 134 39.59 -12.07 -7.66
N ASN A 135 39.54 -13.41 -7.56
CA ASN A 135 38.74 -14.45 -8.25
C ASN A 135 38.42 -15.59 -7.25
N ASN A 136 37.53 -16.57 -7.47
CA ASN A 136 36.98 -17.12 -8.71
C ASN A 136 35.88 -16.29 -9.39
N THR A 137 35.76 -16.45 -10.72
CA THR A 137 34.92 -15.66 -11.62
C THR A 137 33.47 -16.15 -11.74
N LYS A 138 32.73 -16.20 -10.63
CA LYS A 138 31.30 -15.83 -10.71
C LYS A 138 31.28 -14.31 -10.93
N ASN A 139 31.31 -13.90 -12.20
CA ASN A 139 31.32 -12.49 -12.61
C ASN A 139 30.21 -11.73 -11.87
N LYS A 140 30.56 -10.80 -10.96
CA LYS A 140 29.56 -9.91 -10.36
C LYS A 140 28.98 -9.06 -11.49
N THR A 141 27.72 -9.30 -11.82
CA THR A 141 27.01 -8.59 -12.87
C THR A 141 26.05 -7.56 -12.29
N ILE A 142 26.03 -6.37 -12.86
CA ILE A 142 24.98 -5.38 -12.59
C ILE A 142 23.85 -5.69 -13.56
N LYS A 143 22.66 -5.99 -13.05
CA LYS A 143 21.49 -6.27 -13.89
C LYS A 143 20.85 -4.97 -14.38
N TYR A 144 20.53 -4.95 -15.67
CA TYR A 144 19.90 -3.83 -16.37
C TYR A 144 18.76 -4.35 -17.23
N TYR A 145 17.63 -3.66 -17.20
CA TYR A 145 16.58 -3.78 -18.20
C TYR A 145 16.99 -3.01 -19.46
N VAL A 146 16.84 -3.63 -20.63
CA VAL A 146 17.08 -2.98 -21.92
C VAL A 146 15.85 -3.12 -22.81
N PHE A 147 15.28 -1.97 -23.19
CA PHE A 147 14.14 -1.86 -24.07
C PHE A 147 14.60 -1.64 -25.52
N ILE A 148 13.99 -2.34 -26.48
CA ILE A 148 14.32 -2.28 -27.91
C ILE A 148 13.06 -2.20 -28.79
N SER A 149 13.24 -1.94 -30.09
CA SER A 149 12.16 -2.08 -31.07
C SER A 149 11.71 -3.54 -31.18
N GLU A 150 10.40 -3.79 -31.17
CA GLU A 150 9.78 -5.13 -31.24
C GLU A 150 10.14 -5.94 -32.50
N THR A 151 10.65 -5.30 -33.55
CA THR A 151 11.08 -5.96 -34.79
C THR A 151 12.51 -6.48 -34.74
N GLN A 152 13.22 -6.25 -33.63
CA GLN A 152 14.64 -6.55 -33.45
C GLN A 152 14.88 -7.46 -32.25
N GLN A 153 16.10 -7.98 -32.12
CA GLN A 153 16.59 -8.72 -30.97
C GLN A 153 17.90 -8.08 -30.48
N LEU A 154 18.23 -8.24 -29.20
CA LEU A 154 19.55 -7.82 -28.73
C LEU A 154 20.66 -8.72 -29.32
N PRO A 155 21.74 -8.14 -29.87
CA PRO A 155 22.85 -8.91 -30.40
C PRO A 155 23.66 -9.55 -29.26
N THR A 156 24.31 -10.67 -29.54
CA THR A 156 25.27 -11.27 -28.60
C THR A 156 26.48 -10.36 -28.43
N SER A 157 26.71 -9.88 -27.20
CA SER A 157 27.83 -9.00 -26.85
C SER A 157 28.87 -9.71 -25.99
N GLN A 158 30.08 -9.14 -25.96
CA GLN A 158 31.14 -9.48 -25.00
C GLN A 158 31.07 -8.65 -23.71
N TYR A 159 30.28 -7.58 -23.66
CA TYR A 159 30.21 -6.66 -22.51
C TYR A 159 28.96 -6.86 -21.64
N TYR A 160 27.92 -7.50 -22.17
CA TYR A 160 26.74 -7.90 -21.41
C TYR A 160 26.27 -9.30 -21.80
N LYS A 161 25.76 -10.03 -20.81
CA LYS A 161 25.09 -11.32 -20.97
C LYS A 161 23.58 -11.10 -20.96
N PHE A 162 22.84 -11.82 -21.80
CA PHE A 162 21.39 -11.96 -21.66
C PHE A 162 21.07 -12.97 -20.55
N GLU A 163 20.18 -12.60 -19.62
CA GLU A 163 19.67 -13.48 -18.56
C GLU A 163 18.26 -13.99 -18.88
N SER A 164 17.36 -13.09 -19.30
CA SER A 164 15.95 -13.39 -19.59
C SER A 164 15.31 -12.30 -20.44
N GLN A 165 14.28 -12.65 -21.20
CA GLN A 165 13.42 -11.67 -21.89
C GLN A 165 12.19 -11.47 -21.02
N ILE A 166 12.01 -10.26 -20.50
CA ILE A 166 10.97 -9.94 -19.51
C ILE A 166 9.62 -9.77 -20.21
N ILE A 167 9.63 -9.04 -21.33
CA ILE A 167 8.53 -8.92 -22.29
C ILE A 167 9.14 -8.80 -23.70
N LYS A 168 8.31 -8.89 -24.75
CA LYS A 168 8.75 -8.92 -26.17
C LYS A 168 9.82 -7.87 -26.53
N ASN A 169 9.71 -6.65 -26.01
CA ASN A 169 10.65 -5.56 -26.24
C ASN A 169 11.64 -5.30 -25.08
N CYS A 170 11.56 -5.99 -23.92
CA CYS A 170 12.39 -5.72 -22.75
C CYS A 170 13.23 -6.94 -22.34
N TYR A 171 14.54 -6.71 -22.18
CA TYR A 171 15.55 -7.74 -21.98
C TYR A 171 16.26 -7.54 -20.63
N LEU A 172 16.08 -8.51 -19.74
CA LEU A 172 16.90 -8.83 -18.57
C LEU A 172 18.36 -9.09 -18.98
N ILE A 173 19.24 -8.08 -19.01
CA ILE A 173 20.67 -8.28 -19.22
C ILE A 173 21.46 -8.16 -17.90
N SER A 174 22.66 -8.74 -17.90
CA SER A 174 23.60 -8.60 -16.80
C SER A 174 24.99 -8.24 -17.32
N ILE A 175 25.48 -7.09 -16.85
CA ILE A 175 26.69 -6.43 -17.31
C ILE A 175 27.84 -6.80 -16.38
N THR A 176 28.92 -7.36 -16.91
CA THR A 176 30.07 -7.75 -16.09
C THR A 176 30.74 -6.52 -15.49
N LYS A 177 30.85 -6.47 -14.15
CA LYS A 177 31.34 -5.30 -13.41
C LYS A 177 32.87 -5.19 -13.45
N GLU A 178 33.41 -5.06 -14.65
CA GLU A 178 34.83 -4.76 -14.90
C GLU A 178 35.01 -3.27 -15.23
N PRO A 179 36.20 -2.68 -15.02
CA PRO A 179 36.45 -1.26 -15.29
C PRO A 179 36.10 -0.87 -16.74
N GLY A 180 35.09 -0.01 -16.87
CA GLY A 180 34.58 0.45 -18.16
C GLY A 180 33.83 -0.61 -18.99
N SER A 181 33.62 -1.84 -18.52
CA SER A 181 32.75 -2.81 -19.24
C SER A 181 31.29 -2.41 -19.14
N GLU A 182 30.88 -1.76 -18.05
CA GLU A 182 29.58 -1.09 -17.93
C GLU A 182 29.44 0.06 -18.94
N GLU A 183 30.40 0.99 -18.99
CA GLU A 183 30.41 2.07 -19.97
C GLU A 183 30.42 1.56 -21.42
N LYS A 184 31.19 0.50 -21.72
CA LYS A 184 31.22 -0.15 -23.05
C LYS A 184 29.90 -0.82 -23.39
N ALA A 185 29.31 -1.61 -22.49
CA ALA A 185 28.01 -2.25 -22.70
C ALA A 185 26.92 -1.21 -22.97
N ILE A 186 26.83 -0.18 -22.11
CA ILE A 186 25.87 0.91 -22.27
C ILE A 186 26.12 1.68 -23.57
N LYS A 187 27.38 1.97 -23.92
CA LYS A 187 27.73 2.67 -25.16
C LYS A 187 27.41 1.83 -26.40
N GLU A 188 27.68 0.54 -26.38
CA GLU A 188 27.34 -0.39 -27.45
C GLU A 188 25.81 -0.47 -27.62
N LEU A 189 25.08 -0.80 -26.55
CA LEU A 189 23.61 -0.84 -26.51
C LEU A 189 23.00 0.48 -27.02
N SER A 190 23.34 1.61 -26.42
CA SER A 190 22.80 2.91 -26.83
C SER A 190 23.17 3.31 -28.28
N SER A 191 24.28 2.80 -28.83
CA SER A 191 24.64 3.02 -30.23
C SER A 191 23.75 2.24 -31.20
N LEU A 192 23.10 1.16 -30.77
CA LEU A 192 22.15 0.42 -31.58
C LEU A 192 20.92 1.31 -31.85
N PRO A 193 20.52 1.52 -33.11
CA PRO A 193 19.45 2.47 -33.44
C PRO A 193 18.07 2.04 -32.91
N TYR A 194 17.89 0.73 -32.69
CA TYR A 194 16.70 0.10 -32.13
C TYR A 194 16.68 -0.03 -30.61
N VAL A 195 17.77 0.24 -29.88
CA VAL A 195 17.71 0.34 -28.41
C VAL A 195 17.02 1.65 -28.04
N GLN A 196 16.03 1.54 -27.14
CA GLN A 196 15.14 2.61 -26.71
C GLN A 196 15.56 3.16 -25.33
N LEU A 197 15.81 2.27 -24.36
CA LEU A 197 16.07 2.65 -22.97
C LEU A 197 16.86 1.56 -22.22
N ILE A 198 17.68 1.95 -21.24
CA ILE A 198 18.53 1.08 -20.40
C ILE A 198 18.40 1.54 -18.93
N LEU A 199 17.93 0.67 -18.02
CA LEU A 199 17.58 0.97 -16.61
C LEU A 199 18.15 -0.04 -15.59
N PRO A 200 18.64 0.37 -14.40
CA PRO A 200 19.19 -0.53 -13.37
C PRO A 200 18.14 -1.23 -12.45
N PHE A 201 18.57 -2.27 -11.72
CA PHE A 201 17.75 -3.15 -10.84
C PHE A 201 18.11 -3.07 -9.31
N GLU A 202 17.16 -3.27 -8.36
CA GLU A 202 17.27 -3.11 -6.85
C GLU A 202 16.32 -4.02 -5.98
N LYS A 203 16.43 -4.09 -4.61
CA LYS A 203 15.67 -5.01 -3.67
C LYS A 203 15.64 -4.61 -2.12
N PRO A 204 14.59 -4.94 -1.27
CA PRO A 204 14.41 -4.46 0.17
C PRO A 204 14.31 -5.51 1.37
N HIS A 205 14.42 -5.07 2.67
CA HIS A 205 15.00 -5.80 3.88
C HIS A 205 14.95 -4.98 5.29
N LEU A 206 15.02 -5.31 6.66
CA LEU A 206 14.97 -6.45 7.70
C LEU A 206 14.82 -6.23 9.35
N LYS A 207 14.04 -7.01 10.24
CA LYS A 207 14.12 -7.45 11.76
C LYS A 207 12.80 -7.99 12.53
N ASN A 208 12.70 -9.13 13.27
CA ASN A 208 11.44 -9.55 14.04
C ASN A 208 11.64 -9.79 15.54
N MET A 209 11.30 -10.99 16.05
CA MET A 209 10.87 -11.42 17.40
C MET A 209 9.80 -10.56 18.12
N PHE A 210 9.84 -9.24 17.97
CA PHE A 210 8.86 -8.31 18.53
C PHE A 210 7.51 -8.39 17.79
N GLY A 211 7.51 -8.36 16.45
CA GLY A 211 6.30 -8.30 15.64
C GLY A 211 5.30 -9.42 15.93
N ALA A 212 5.77 -10.60 16.33
CA ALA A 212 4.91 -11.76 16.60
C ALA A 212 4.27 -11.80 18.01
N GLY A 213 4.95 -11.26 19.03
CA GLY A 213 4.32 -11.06 20.35
C GLY A 213 3.44 -9.81 20.38
N PHE A 214 3.85 -8.77 19.65
CA PHE A 214 3.14 -7.49 19.53
C PHE A 214 1.72 -7.64 18.98
N THR A 215 1.54 -8.35 17.86
CA THR A 215 0.21 -8.64 17.28
C THR A 215 -0.67 -9.47 18.21
N GLN A 216 -0.06 -10.30 19.08
CA GLN A 216 -0.79 -11.08 20.09
C GLN A 216 -1.20 -10.25 21.31
N LYS A 217 -0.41 -9.24 21.68
CA LYS A 217 -0.73 -8.20 22.68
C LYS A 217 0.22 -6.99 22.55
N ASN A 218 -0.31 -5.79 22.36
CA ASN A 218 0.43 -4.53 22.29
C ASN A 218 0.80 -4.01 23.71
N SER A 219 1.45 -4.84 24.52
CA SER A 219 1.80 -4.50 25.92
C SER A 219 2.98 -3.54 26.02
N ARG A 220 3.85 -3.46 25.00
CA ARG A 220 5.12 -2.71 24.97
C ARG A 220 6.14 -3.02 26.08
N GLU A 221 5.84 -4.02 26.92
CA GLU A 221 6.72 -4.54 27.99
C GLU A 221 7.44 -5.81 27.50
N PRO A 222 8.73 -5.74 27.10
CA PRO A 222 9.48 -6.92 26.72
C PRO A 222 9.94 -7.70 27.96
N LYS A 223 10.11 -9.02 27.79
CA LYS A 223 10.80 -9.88 28.76
C LYS A 223 12.19 -10.24 28.25
N LEU A 224 13.08 -10.56 29.18
CA LEU A 224 14.46 -10.95 28.88
C LEU A 224 14.57 -12.47 28.92
N LEU A 225 15.17 -13.07 27.89
CA LEU A 225 15.51 -14.49 27.91
C LEU A 225 16.46 -14.83 29.09
N PRO A 226 16.24 -15.93 29.83
CA PRO A 226 17.06 -16.33 30.97
C PRO A 226 18.56 -16.39 30.65
N ASP A 227 18.93 -16.97 29.52
CA ASP A 227 20.32 -17.28 29.18
C ASP A 227 20.98 -16.16 28.37
N THR A 228 20.36 -15.75 27.25
CA THR A 228 20.95 -14.79 26.29
C THR A 228 20.68 -13.32 26.62
N LYS A 229 19.82 -13.03 27.61
CA LYS A 229 19.34 -11.68 27.97
C LYS A 229 18.76 -10.85 26.80
N HIS A 230 18.37 -11.50 25.71
CA HIS A 230 17.68 -10.81 24.60
C HIS A 230 16.25 -10.47 24.98
N GLU A 231 15.77 -9.32 24.50
CA GLU A 231 14.38 -8.88 24.64
C GLU A 231 13.45 -9.63 23.68
N TYR A 232 12.26 -9.99 24.15
CA TYR A 232 11.15 -10.49 23.32
C TYR A 232 9.81 -10.07 23.93
N PHE A 233 8.77 -9.94 23.11
CA PHE A 233 7.39 -9.82 23.63
C PHE A 233 6.80 -11.21 23.87
N GLU A 234 6.06 -11.36 24.98
CA GLU A 234 5.37 -12.62 25.30
C GLU A 234 4.40 -13.03 24.20
N ARG A 235 4.23 -14.34 24.04
CA ARG A 235 3.31 -14.90 23.06
C ARG A 235 1.96 -15.09 23.73
N TYR A 236 1.38 -13.96 24.15
CA TYR A 236 0.22 -13.88 25.05
C TYR A 236 -0.96 -14.80 24.70
N ILE A 237 -1.15 -15.15 23.43
CA ILE A 237 -2.19 -16.08 22.96
C ILE A 237 -1.66 -17.53 22.94
N ASN A 238 -0.44 -17.76 22.45
CA ASN A 238 0.22 -19.08 22.47
C ASN A 238 0.44 -19.60 23.90
N ASP A 239 0.81 -18.73 24.83
CA ASP A 239 1.04 -19.03 26.26
C ASP A 239 -0.25 -19.48 26.98
N LYS A 240 -1.42 -19.39 26.33
CA LYS A 240 -2.72 -19.90 26.80
C LYS A 240 -3.22 -21.12 25.99
N GLY A 241 -2.34 -21.74 25.19
CA GLY A 241 -2.62 -22.94 24.40
C GLY A 241 -3.26 -22.70 23.04
N ILE A 242 -3.37 -21.44 22.59
CA ILE A 242 -3.88 -21.09 21.25
C ILE A 242 -2.67 -20.80 20.35
N THR A 243 -2.28 -21.81 19.57
CA THR A 243 -1.05 -21.89 18.79
C THR A 243 -1.28 -22.11 17.29
N GLY A 244 -2.54 -22.04 16.83
CA GLY A 244 -2.96 -22.42 15.47
C GLY A 244 -3.09 -23.94 15.28
N LYS A 245 -3.08 -24.72 16.37
CA LYS A 245 -3.16 -26.17 16.32
C LYS A 245 -4.48 -26.61 15.66
N GLY A 246 -4.36 -27.43 14.61
CA GLY A 246 -5.51 -27.90 13.83
C GLY A 246 -5.93 -26.98 12.68
N GLU A 247 -5.29 -25.80 12.56
CA GLU A 247 -5.45 -24.94 11.39
C GLU A 247 -4.48 -25.33 10.27
N VAL A 248 -4.92 -25.11 9.04
CA VAL A 248 -4.07 -25.04 7.85
C VAL A 248 -4.11 -23.60 7.35
N VAL A 249 -2.92 -23.05 7.06
CA VAL A 249 -2.78 -21.78 6.35
C VAL A 249 -2.18 -22.05 4.98
N THR A 250 -2.79 -21.49 3.94
CA THR A 250 -2.29 -21.54 2.58
C THR A 250 -1.31 -20.40 2.33
N VAL A 251 -0.20 -20.69 1.66
CA VAL A 251 0.84 -19.72 1.32
C VAL A 251 1.07 -19.75 -0.17
N VAL A 252 1.01 -18.59 -0.84
CA VAL A 252 1.38 -18.45 -2.26
C VAL A 252 2.60 -17.54 -2.35
N ASP A 253 3.77 -18.09 -2.67
CA ASP A 253 5.05 -17.35 -2.61
C ASP A 253 6.18 -18.03 -3.42
N SER A 254 7.45 -17.63 -3.23
CA SER A 254 8.64 -18.30 -3.76
C SER A 254 8.96 -19.61 -3.01
N PHE A 255 10.16 -20.20 -3.16
CA PHE A 255 10.45 -21.51 -2.58
C PHE A 255 10.55 -21.51 -1.04
N ILE A 256 10.22 -22.65 -0.42
CA ILE A 256 10.34 -22.90 1.02
C ILE A 256 11.48 -23.87 1.31
N ASP A 257 12.39 -23.52 2.23
CA ASP A 257 13.47 -24.41 2.65
C ASP A 257 12.92 -25.54 3.54
N ILE A 258 12.59 -26.68 2.93
CA ILE A 258 11.96 -27.82 3.59
C ILE A 258 12.84 -28.49 4.66
N ASN A 259 14.17 -28.29 4.58
CA ASN A 259 15.14 -28.83 5.51
C ASN A 259 15.50 -27.85 6.64
N HIS A 260 14.90 -26.66 6.65
CA HIS A 260 15.02 -25.71 7.74
C HIS A 260 14.37 -26.26 9.02
N ASP A 261 14.97 -26.02 10.19
CA ASP A 261 14.51 -26.57 11.49
C ASP A 261 13.07 -26.17 11.86
N MET A 262 12.60 -25.04 11.32
CA MET A 262 11.22 -24.57 11.47
C MET A 262 10.16 -25.41 10.73
N PHE A 263 10.54 -26.15 9.68
CA PHE A 263 9.62 -26.87 8.78
C PHE A 263 9.90 -28.37 8.68
N TYR A 264 11.15 -28.78 8.89
CA TYR A 264 11.59 -30.17 8.76
C TYR A 264 10.81 -31.14 9.66
N ASP A 265 10.60 -32.35 9.14
CA ASP A 265 10.03 -33.50 9.84
C ASP A 265 10.99 -34.70 9.69
N PRO A 266 11.48 -35.28 10.80
CA PRO A 266 12.41 -36.41 10.73
C PRO A 266 11.74 -37.76 10.42
N ASN A 267 10.40 -37.83 10.35
CA ASN A 267 9.65 -39.09 10.18
C ASN A 267 8.87 -39.15 8.85
N VAL A 268 8.48 -37.99 8.31
CA VAL A 268 7.64 -37.87 7.11
C VAL A 268 8.34 -36.97 6.10
N SER A 269 8.35 -37.35 4.81
CA SER A 269 8.83 -36.49 3.73
C SER A 269 7.77 -35.48 3.30
N VAL A 270 8.19 -34.28 2.90
CA VAL A 270 7.28 -33.28 2.28
C VAL A 270 6.58 -33.87 1.05
N PRO A 271 5.25 -33.73 0.93
CA PRO A 271 4.50 -34.25 -0.20
C PRO A 271 4.52 -33.28 -1.39
N PHE A 272 5.27 -33.64 -2.44
CA PHE A 272 5.35 -32.90 -3.70
C PHE A 272 4.14 -33.21 -4.58
N ASN A 273 3.36 -32.18 -4.91
CA ASN A 273 2.09 -32.22 -5.65
C ASN A 273 0.99 -33.17 -5.11
N ASP A 274 1.17 -33.70 -3.90
CA ASP A 274 0.26 -34.62 -3.21
C ASP A 274 -0.09 -34.10 -1.80
N ILE A 275 -1.11 -34.67 -1.14
CA ILE A 275 -1.56 -34.27 0.19
C ILE A 275 -1.16 -35.33 1.22
N ASN A 276 -0.29 -34.95 2.16
CA ASN A 276 0.04 -35.79 3.32
C ASN A 276 -0.21 -35.02 4.63
N LEU A 277 -1.33 -35.32 5.28
CA LEU A 277 -1.74 -34.68 6.53
C LEU A 277 -0.90 -35.10 7.74
N ASP A 278 -0.13 -36.18 7.68
CA ASP A 278 0.72 -36.63 8.78
C ASP A 278 1.97 -35.76 8.93
N HIS A 279 2.51 -35.22 7.81
CA HIS A 279 3.71 -34.37 7.83
C HIS A 279 3.52 -33.19 8.78
N ARG A 280 4.49 -32.99 9.68
CA ARG A 280 4.43 -32.06 10.81
C ARG A 280 4.06 -30.62 10.42
N LYS A 281 4.53 -30.13 9.26
CA LYS A 281 4.36 -28.73 8.81
C LYS A 281 3.73 -28.60 7.44
N ILE A 282 4.49 -28.85 6.38
CA ILE A 282 4.06 -28.71 4.98
C ILE A 282 3.22 -29.93 4.58
N ILE A 283 1.90 -29.80 4.41
CA ILE A 283 1.01 -30.92 4.10
C ILE A 283 0.68 -31.07 2.60
N PHE A 284 1.09 -30.08 1.80
CA PHE A 284 1.01 -30.04 0.34
C PHE A 284 2.06 -29.05 -0.16
N TYR A 285 2.78 -29.38 -1.24
CA TYR A 285 3.73 -28.47 -1.90
C TYR A 285 3.55 -28.51 -3.44
N ASP A 286 3.15 -27.38 -4.04
CA ASP A 286 3.00 -27.17 -5.50
C ASP A 286 4.37 -27.10 -6.21
N CYS A 287 5.05 -28.25 -6.29
CA CYS A 287 6.36 -28.42 -6.94
C CYS A 287 6.41 -29.84 -7.51
N GLU A 288 6.92 -30.00 -8.74
CA GLU A 288 6.83 -31.26 -9.49
C GLU A 288 7.63 -32.40 -8.85
N SER A 289 8.77 -32.08 -8.24
CA SER A 289 9.66 -33.07 -7.63
C SER A 289 10.70 -32.45 -6.69
N ILE A 290 11.25 -33.30 -5.83
CA ILE A 290 12.43 -32.98 -5.01
C ILE A 290 13.65 -32.58 -5.86
N ASP A 291 13.81 -33.15 -7.06
CA ASP A 291 14.87 -32.76 -8.00
C ASP A 291 14.65 -31.36 -8.58
N GLU A 292 13.42 -30.99 -8.93
CA GLU A 292 13.09 -29.63 -9.36
C GLU A 292 13.41 -28.62 -8.25
N TYR A 293 13.00 -28.93 -7.02
CA TYR A 293 13.25 -28.16 -5.81
C TYR A 293 14.74 -27.91 -5.56
N HIS A 294 15.56 -28.96 -5.51
CA HIS A 294 17.00 -28.85 -5.27
C HIS A 294 17.73 -28.00 -6.32
N ASN A 295 17.23 -27.95 -7.56
CA ASN A 295 17.79 -27.14 -8.64
C ASN A 295 17.32 -25.67 -8.64
N LYS A 296 16.35 -25.30 -7.78
CA LYS A 296 15.73 -23.96 -7.76
C LYS A 296 15.80 -23.22 -6.43
N ILE A 297 15.96 -23.91 -5.29
CA ILE A 297 16.04 -23.29 -3.97
C ILE A 297 17.29 -22.38 -3.84
N GLU A 298 17.09 -21.06 -3.73
CA GLU A 298 18.16 -20.09 -3.45
C GLU A 298 18.29 -19.74 -1.96
N ILE A 299 19.31 -18.96 -1.60
CA ILE A 299 19.49 -18.37 -0.26
C ILE A 299 18.75 -17.03 -0.12
N ARG A 300 18.09 -16.80 1.02
CA ARG A 300 17.14 -15.68 1.27
C ARG A 300 15.89 -15.71 0.37
N GLU A 301 15.35 -16.91 0.17
CA GLU A 301 14.04 -17.13 -0.45
C GLU A 301 12.93 -16.47 0.37
N HIS A 302 12.09 -15.73 -0.33
CA HIS A 302 11.04 -14.90 0.26
C HIS A 302 9.96 -15.77 0.93
N GLY A 303 9.54 -16.84 0.25
CA GLY A 303 8.50 -17.73 0.72
C GLY A 303 8.88 -18.54 1.97
N THR A 304 10.12 -19.00 2.05
CA THR A 304 10.70 -19.61 3.27
C THR A 304 10.50 -18.72 4.50
N HIS A 305 10.75 -17.43 4.31
CA HIS A 305 10.68 -16.42 5.36
C HIS A 305 9.22 -16.05 5.70
N VAL A 306 8.37 -15.88 4.70
CA VAL A 306 6.92 -15.64 4.87
C VAL A 306 6.26 -16.78 5.65
N ALA A 307 6.52 -18.04 5.27
CA ALA A 307 6.01 -19.22 5.96
C ALA A 307 6.45 -19.31 7.43
N GLY A 308 7.67 -18.86 7.73
CA GLY A 308 8.22 -18.91 9.08
C GLY A 308 7.52 -17.92 10.02
N ILE A 309 7.12 -16.74 9.50
CA ILE A 309 6.33 -15.75 10.24
C ILE A 309 4.94 -16.32 10.59
N ILE A 310 4.31 -17.05 9.65
CA ILE A 310 2.99 -17.67 9.88
C ILE A 310 3.10 -18.78 10.93
N ALA A 311 3.83 -19.85 10.59
CA ALA A 311 3.77 -21.13 11.31
C ALA A 311 5.13 -21.82 11.52
N GLY A 312 6.24 -21.10 11.33
CA GLY A 312 7.57 -21.64 11.61
C GLY A 312 7.71 -22.04 13.08
N GLN A 313 8.20 -23.24 13.34
CA GLN A 313 8.37 -23.75 14.69
C GLN A 313 9.65 -24.56 14.76
N THR A 314 10.65 -24.09 15.48
CA THR A 314 11.91 -24.84 15.66
C THR A 314 11.66 -26.22 16.27
N ILE A 315 12.29 -27.27 15.72
CA ILE A 315 12.41 -28.58 16.40
C ILE A 315 13.54 -28.61 17.44
N CYS A 316 14.36 -27.57 17.49
CA CYS A 316 15.53 -27.49 18.36
C CYS A 316 15.15 -27.08 19.78
N ASP A 317 15.77 -27.70 20.79
CA ASP A 317 15.56 -27.32 22.20
C ASP A 317 16.40 -26.10 22.58
N ASN A 318 16.05 -24.95 22.00
CA ASN A 318 16.74 -23.68 22.17
C ASN A 318 15.72 -22.54 22.39
N GLN A 319 15.80 -21.85 23.53
CA GLN A 319 14.85 -20.79 23.88
C GLN A 319 14.91 -19.59 22.92
N TYR A 320 16.09 -19.23 22.42
CA TYR A 320 16.26 -18.14 21.46
C TYR A 320 15.59 -18.44 20.11
N LEU A 321 15.62 -19.70 19.67
CA LEU A 321 14.90 -20.12 18.46
C LEU A 321 13.39 -20.17 18.71
N LYS A 322 12.97 -20.67 19.88
CA LYS A 322 11.54 -20.76 20.25
C LYS A 322 10.84 -19.40 20.31
N VAL A 323 11.49 -18.32 20.75
CA VAL A 323 10.91 -16.96 20.68
C VAL A 323 10.89 -16.34 19.27
N ASN A 324 11.60 -16.96 18.31
CA ASN A 324 11.57 -16.60 16.89
C ASN A 324 10.59 -17.46 16.05
N ASN A 325 9.85 -18.38 16.67
CA ASN A 325 8.74 -19.10 16.03
C ASN A 325 7.67 -18.14 15.47
N GLY A 326 6.89 -18.58 14.49
CA GLY A 326 5.78 -17.82 13.92
C GLY A 326 4.65 -17.49 14.90
N ILE A 327 3.61 -16.82 14.40
CA ILE A 327 2.42 -16.46 15.18
C ILE A 327 1.62 -17.70 15.61
N ALA A 328 1.48 -18.65 14.68
CA ALA A 328 0.71 -19.88 14.78
C ALA A 328 1.64 -21.12 14.73
N PRO A 329 2.49 -21.34 15.75
CA PRO A 329 3.56 -22.33 15.71
C PRO A 329 3.08 -23.80 15.63
N ASP A 330 1.81 -24.11 15.85
CA ASP A 330 1.24 -25.46 15.65
C ASP A 330 0.33 -25.58 14.42
N ALA A 331 0.15 -24.50 13.64
CA ALA A 331 -0.55 -24.58 12.35
C ALA A 331 0.27 -25.35 11.31
N LYS A 332 -0.43 -25.96 10.35
CA LYS A 332 0.17 -26.62 9.17
C LYS A 332 0.07 -25.71 7.94
N LEU A 333 0.88 -26.00 6.93
CA LEU A 333 1.03 -25.18 5.73
C LEU A 333 0.63 -25.97 4.47
N MET A 334 -0.29 -25.39 3.69
CA MET A 334 -0.50 -25.77 2.29
C MET A 334 0.30 -24.78 1.43
N TYR A 335 1.27 -25.26 0.68
CA TYR A 335 2.25 -24.39 0.03
C TYR A 335 2.08 -24.39 -1.50
N MET A 336 1.90 -23.21 -2.08
CA MET A 336 1.80 -23.00 -3.53
C MET A 336 2.94 -22.11 -4.04
N LEU A 337 3.54 -22.47 -5.18
CA LEU A 337 4.55 -21.65 -5.81
C LEU A 337 3.88 -20.58 -6.67
N LEU A 338 4.26 -19.31 -6.50
CA LEU A 338 3.72 -18.19 -7.28
C LEU A 338 3.90 -18.39 -8.79
N ASN A 339 4.99 -19.05 -9.21
CA ASN A 339 5.25 -19.43 -10.61
C ASN A 339 4.29 -20.51 -11.14
N GLY A 340 3.75 -21.38 -10.27
CA GLY A 340 2.68 -22.32 -10.59
C GLY A 340 1.32 -21.61 -10.63
N PHE A 341 1.07 -20.73 -9.67
CA PHE A 341 -0.18 -19.97 -9.52
C PHE A 341 -0.59 -19.18 -10.78
N TYR A 342 0.35 -18.52 -11.47
CA TYR A 342 0.07 -17.81 -12.73
C TYR A 342 -0.53 -18.70 -13.85
N ASN A 343 -0.40 -20.03 -13.76
CA ASN A 343 -0.97 -20.99 -14.71
C ASN A 343 -2.29 -21.63 -14.21
N GLN A 344 -2.70 -21.40 -12.96
CA GLN A 344 -3.79 -22.12 -12.29
C GLN A 344 -4.91 -21.19 -11.75
N GLY A 345 -4.55 -20.02 -11.20
CA GLY A 345 -5.50 -19.00 -10.73
C GLY A 345 -6.29 -19.34 -9.45
N ILE A 346 -7.12 -18.38 -9.03
CA ILE A 346 -7.84 -18.38 -7.74
C ILE A 346 -8.81 -19.57 -7.55
N ILE A 347 -9.35 -20.13 -8.65
CA ILE A 347 -10.27 -21.27 -8.60
C ILE A 347 -9.53 -22.53 -8.13
N VAL A 348 -8.39 -22.86 -8.74
CA VAL A 348 -7.60 -24.05 -8.38
C VAL A 348 -6.97 -23.91 -7.00
N GLN A 349 -6.54 -22.69 -6.64
CA GLN A 349 -6.14 -22.35 -5.27
C GLN A 349 -7.26 -22.68 -4.28
N THR A 350 -8.50 -22.27 -4.56
CA THR A 350 -9.67 -22.51 -3.72
C THR A 350 -10.06 -23.99 -3.64
N GLU A 351 -10.03 -24.72 -4.76
CA GLU A 351 -10.27 -26.17 -4.78
C GLU A 351 -9.26 -26.92 -3.90
N LYS A 352 -7.98 -26.53 -3.95
CA LYS A 352 -6.92 -27.08 -3.10
C LYS A 352 -7.06 -26.65 -1.63
N MET A 353 -7.42 -25.39 -1.36
CA MET A 353 -7.69 -24.91 0.01
C MET A 353 -8.80 -25.73 0.69
N ASN A 354 -9.92 -25.91 -0.01
CA ASN A 354 -11.04 -26.72 0.49
C ASN A 354 -10.66 -28.20 0.68
N SER A 355 -9.81 -28.78 -0.17
CA SER A 355 -9.40 -30.19 -0.04
C SER A 355 -8.52 -30.49 1.18
N VAL A 356 -7.91 -29.48 1.80
CA VAL A 356 -7.15 -29.59 3.06
C VAL A 356 -7.78 -28.84 4.23
N ASN A 357 -9.01 -28.32 4.08
CA ASN A 357 -9.71 -27.50 5.07
C ASN A 357 -8.92 -26.24 5.52
N SER A 358 -8.20 -25.62 4.58
CA SER A 358 -7.56 -24.31 4.77
C SER A 358 -8.56 -23.20 4.51
N SER A 359 -8.84 -22.35 5.51
CA SER A 359 -9.74 -21.19 5.35
C SER A 359 -9.00 -19.86 5.18
N ILE A 360 -7.66 -19.86 5.18
CA ILE A 360 -6.81 -18.66 5.23
C ILE A 360 -5.75 -18.76 4.14
N SER A 361 -5.68 -17.76 3.26
CA SER A 361 -4.58 -17.63 2.29
C SER A 361 -3.72 -16.40 2.59
N SER A 362 -2.42 -16.59 2.74
CA SER A 362 -1.41 -15.56 2.86
C SER A 362 -0.69 -15.35 1.52
N ASN A 363 -0.80 -14.15 0.96
CA ASN A 363 -0.30 -13.82 -0.38
C ASN A 363 0.60 -12.58 -0.27
N SER A 364 1.90 -12.80 -0.10
CA SER A 364 2.86 -11.73 0.23
C SER A 364 3.45 -11.04 -1.00
N TRP A 365 2.63 -10.94 -2.05
CA TRP A 365 2.96 -10.45 -3.39
C TRP A 365 1.83 -9.56 -3.93
N GLY A 366 2.15 -8.78 -4.95
CA GLY A 366 1.23 -7.95 -5.72
C GLY A 366 1.88 -7.61 -7.07
N LEU A 367 1.20 -6.79 -7.86
CA LEU A 367 1.78 -6.15 -9.04
C LEU A 367 2.41 -4.80 -8.67
N ASP A 368 3.06 -4.15 -9.64
CA ASP A 368 3.74 -2.85 -9.44
C ASP A 368 2.80 -1.63 -9.53
N ASP A 369 1.53 -1.83 -9.92
CA ASP A 369 0.50 -0.79 -10.12
C ASP A 369 -0.91 -1.43 -10.00
N PHE A 370 -1.97 -0.62 -10.13
CA PHE A 370 -3.35 -1.09 -10.31
C PHE A 370 -3.49 -2.02 -11.53
N ASN A 371 -4.29 -3.06 -11.38
CA ASN A 371 -4.57 -4.02 -12.44
C ASN A 371 -6.04 -4.47 -12.38
N PRO A 372 -6.92 -3.91 -13.24
CA PRO A 372 -8.35 -4.20 -13.21
C PRO A 372 -8.67 -5.69 -13.32
N THR A 373 -7.83 -6.48 -14.01
CA THR A 373 -8.03 -7.93 -14.14
C THR A 373 -7.74 -8.66 -12.84
N MET A 374 -6.63 -8.36 -12.16
CA MET A 374 -6.33 -8.96 -10.84
C MET A 374 -7.28 -8.47 -9.76
N ASN A 375 -7.66 -7.19 -9.79
CA ASN A 375 -8.69 -6.61 -8.92
C ASN A 375 -10.01 -7.37 -9.08
N TRP A 376 -10.46 -7.58 -10.32
CA TRP A 376 -11.69 -8.32 -10.64
C TRP A 376 -11.62 -9.80 -10.24
N ILE A 377 -10.49 -10.48 -10.48
CA ILE A 377 -10.28 -11.89 -10.10
C ILE A 377 -10.40 -12.07 -8.58
N TYR A 378 -9.78 -11.19 -7.79
CA TYR A 378 -9.86 -11.25 -6.33
C TYR A 378 -11.12 -10.58 -5.75
N GLY A 379 -11.78 -9.70 -6.50
CA GLY A 379 -13.14 -9.25 -6.24
C GLY A 379 -14.13 -10.42 -6.25
N ASN A 380 -14.00 -11.34 -7.20
CA ASN A 380 -14.80 -12.58 -7.27
C ASN A 380 -14.53 -13.59 -6.13
N SER A 381 -13.71 -13.26 -5.12
CA SER A 381 -13.57 -14.08 -3.91
C SER A 381 -14.86 -14.15 -3.05
N ASN A 382 -15.86 -13.31 -3.32
CA ASN A 382 -17.20 -13.44 -2.73
C ASN A 382 -17.89 -14.78 -3.07
N LEU A 383 -17.45 -15.47 -4.12
CA LEU A 383 -17.90 -16.83 -4.46
C LEU A 383 -17.37 -17.90 -3.50
N PHE A 384 -16.46 -17.54 -2.60
CA PHE A 384 -15.74 -18.42 -1.67
C PHE A 384 -15.84 -17.89 -0.23
N ASP A 385 -17.07 -17.61 0.23
CA ASP A 385 -17.36 -16.92 1.49
C ASP A 385 -16.82 -17.60 2.76
N ASN A 386 -16.47 -18.89 2.69
CA ASN A 386 -15.80 -19.63 3.76
C ASN A 386 -14.29 -19.35 3.88
N LEU A 387 -13.68 -18.62 2.93
CA LEU A 387 -12.24 -18.34 2.87
C LEU A 387 -11.92 -16.86 3.09
N ILE A 388 -10.73 -16.56 3.62
CA ILE A 388 -10.15 -15.21 3.60
C ILE A 388 -8.85 -15.17 2.79
N PHE A 389 -8.78 -14.23 1.85
CA PHE A 389 -7.56 -13.89 1.12
C PHE A 389 -6.90 -12.67 1.77
N ILE A 390 -5.70 -12.88 2.31
CA ILE A 390 -4.91 -11.86 3.00
C ILE A 390 -3.75 -11.49 2.08
N MET A 391 -3.65 -10.22 1.73
CA MET A 391 -2.78 -9.69 0.67
C MET A 391 -1.82 -8.64 1.23
N ALA A 392 -0.62 -8.53 0.66
CA ALA A 392 0.24 -7.38 0.89
C ALA A 392 -0.36 -6.11 0.27
N GLY A 393 -0.33 -4.99 1.00
CA GLY A 393 -0.77 -3.70 0.46
C GLY A 393 0.17 -3.12 -0.62
N GLY A 394 1.43 -3.55 -0.68
CA GLY A 394 2.48 -2.97 -1.53
C GLY A 394 3.58 -2.26 -0.74
N ASN A 395 4.66 -1.86 -1.40
CA ASN A 395 5.83 -1.17 -0.83
C ASN A 395 6.24 0.07 -1.66
N GLU A 396 5.32 0.60 -2.47
CA GLU A 396 5.62 1.47 -3.61
C GLU A 396 5.60 2.97 -3.25
N ARG A 397 5.30 3.33 -1.99
CA ARG A 397 5.24 4.73 -1.51
C ARG A 397 6.54 5.52 -1.73
N TYR A 398 7.69 4.87 -1.83
CA TYR A 398 8.96 5.52 -2.18
C TYR A 398 9.03 6.03 -3.64
N THR A 399 8.08 5.68 -4.51
CA THR A 399 8.01 6.17 -5.90
C THR A 399 7.35 7.56 -6.00
N LEU A 400 6.71 8.00 -4.92
CA LEU A 400 6.10 9.33 -4.80
C LEU A 400 7.17 10.43 -4.69
N ASP A 401 6.79 11.66 -5.03
CA ASP A 401 7.62 12.85 -4.83
C ASP A 401 7.41 13.47 -3.44
N GLU A 402 8.04 14.64 -3.22
CA GLU A 402 8.03 15.37 -1.94
C GLU A 402 6.60 15.81 -1.49
N ASN A 403 5.57 15.65 -2.35
CA ASN A 403 4.17 16.00 -2.08
C ASN A 403 3.24 14.78 -1.85
N CYS A 404 3.71 13.53 -2.03
CA CYS A 404 2.91 12.30 -1.89
C CYS A 404 1.68 12.17 -2.82
N GLU A 405 1.71 12.73 -4.04
CA GLU A 405 0.53 12.91 -4.93
C GLU A 405 -0.07 11.64 -5.60
N TYR A 406 0.17 10.41 -5.13
CA TYR A 406 -0.32 9.20 -5.82
C TYR A 406 -0.71 8.06 -4.86
N PHE A 407 -1.72 7.30 -5.27
CA PHE A 407 -2.15 6.06 -4.62
C PHE A 407 -1.25 4.90 -5.04
N THR A 408 -0.98 3.99 -4.11
CA THR A 408 0.03 2.92 -4.28
C THR A 408 -0.41 1.56 -3.73
N ILE A 409 -1.66 1.41 -3.26
CA ILE A 409 -2.22 0.09 -2.92
C ILE A 409 -2.42 -0.70 -4.22
N ASN A 410 -1.50 -1.62 -4.48
CA ASN A 410 -1.47 -2.37 -5.73
C ASN A 410 -2.36 -3.61 -5.69
N ASP A 411 -2.68 -4.13 -6.88
CA ASP A 411 -3.53 -5.32 -6.99
C ASP A 411 -2.75 -6.63 -6.84
N PRO A 412 -3.32 -7.66 -6.18
CA PRO A 412 -4.74 -7.75 -5.78
C PRO A 412 -5.12 -7.12 -4.42
N GLY A 413 -4.20 -6.49 -3.70
CA GLY A 413 -4.49 -5.82 -2.42
C GLY A 413 -5.56 -4.73 -2.51
N GLY A 414 -5.68 -4.05 -3.65
CA GLY A 414 -6.73 -3.08 -3.95
C GLY A 414 -8.15 -3.64 -4.10
N SER A 415 -8.37 -4.96 -3.97
CA SER A 415 -9.69 -5.59 -4.18
C SER A 415 -10.62 -5.41 -2.98
N LYS A 416 -11.92 -5.15 -3.22
CA LYS A 416 -12.89 -4.88 -2.15
C LYS A 416 -13.16 -6.05 -1.20
N ASN A 417 -12.93 -7.29 -1.64
CA ASN A 417 -13.25 -8.50 -0.87
C ASN A 417 -12.04 -9.20 -0.21
N VAL A 418 -10.81 -8.74 -0.47
CA VAL A 418 -9.62 -9.20 0.26
C VAL A 418 -9.40 -8.41 1.54
N LEU A 419 -8.53 -8.91 2.41
CA LEU A 419 -7.93 -8.18 3.52
C LEU A 419 -6.51 -7.76 3.13
N ALA A 420 -6.28 -6.47 2.88
CA ALA A 420 -4.97 -5.92 2.56
C ALA A 420 -4.26 -5.44 3.82
N VAL A 421 -2.97 -5.75 3.93
CA VAL A 421 -2.17 -5.48 5.13
C VAL A 421 -1.04 -4.52 4.82
N GLY A 422 -1.10 -3.33 5.42
CA GLY A 422 -0.01 -2.35 5.44
C GLY A 422 1.01 -2.62 6.55
N ALA A 423 2.13 -1.90 6.54
CA ALA A 423 3.22 -2.09 7.50
C ALA A 423 3.43 -0.85 8.38
N ILE A 424 3.46 -1.05 9.71
CA ILE A 424 3.98 -0.03 10.63
C ILE A 424 5.51 0.01 10.60
N ASP A 425 6.09 1.15 10.98
CA ASP A 425 7.53 1.40 11.13
C ASP A 425 8.15 0.63 12.31
N SER A 426 9.48 0.68 12.36
CA SER A 426 10.40 -0.01 13.26
C SER A 426 10.06 0.08 14.75
N LEU A 427 9.84 -1.07 15.38
CA LEU A 427 9.71 -1.18 16.85
C LEU A 427 11.05 -1.04 17.61
N THR A 428 12.22 -0.94 16.94
CA THR A 428 13.55 -1.24 17.55
C THR A 428 14.72 -0.46 16.91
N TYR A 429 15.84 -0.30 17.62
CA TYR A 429 17.08 0.40 17.15
C TYR A 429 18.31 -0.54 17.10
N THR A 430 19.37 -0.23 16.35
CA THR A 430 20.67 -0.96 16.41
C THR A 430 21.51 -0.55 17.62
N THR A 431 22.26 -1.50 18.19
CA THR A 431 23.49 -1.17 18.94
C THR A 431 24.73 -1.41 18.07
N ASN A 432 25.89 -0.93 18.53
CA ASN A 432 27.18 -1.08 17.86
C ASN A 432 27.74 -2.51 17.81
N LYS A 433 26.97 -3.53 18.22
CA LYS A 433 27.39 -4.92 18.06
C LYS A 433 26.87 -5.48 16.74
N VAL A 434 27.76 -6.20 16.07
CA VAL A 434 27.47 -6.93 14.84
C VAL A 434 27.96 -8.37 15.00
N ILE A 435 27.23 -9.33 14.45
CA ILE A 435 27.63 -10.74 14.42
C ILE A 435 27.99 -11.09 12.98
N MET A 436 29.21 -11.55 12.74
CA MET A 436 29.63 -12.12 11.46
C MET A 436 29.28 -13.60 11.42
N LYS A 437 28.68 -14.04 10.32
CA LYS A 437 28.23 -15.43 10.13
C LYS A 437 28.59 -15.95 8.74
N ASP A 438 28.98 -17.22 8.65
CA ASP A 438 29.27 -17.89 7.38
C ASP A 438 27.98 -18.15 6.59
N MET A 439 27.94 -17.72 5.32
CA MET A 439 26.83 -17.99 4.41
C MET A 439 26.67 -19.50 4.15
N ASN A 440 27.77 -20.25 4.19
CA ASN A 440 27.80 -21.71 3.99
C ASN A 440 27.51 -22.51 5.28
N ARG A 441 27.26 -21.85 6.42
CA ARG A 441 26.84 -22.47 7.70
C ARG A 441 27.85 -23.46 8.33
N LYS A 442 29.14 -23.38 7.96
CA LYS A 442 30.21 -24.32 8.39
C LYS A 442 31.14 -23.77 9.47
N LEU A 443 31.10 -22.46 9.74
CA LEU A 443 31.92 -21.79 10.76
C LEU A 443 31.09 -21.20 11.90
N PRO A 444 31.65 -21.05 13.12
CA PRO A 444 30.97 -20.41 14.24
C PRO A 444 30.74 -18.92 14.00
N SER A 445 29.64 -18.39 14.54
CA SER A 445 29.29 -16.96 14.49
C SER A 445 30.24 -16.13 15.37
N ILE A 446 30.83 -15.07 14.81
CA ILE A 446 31.86 -14.23 15.46
C ILE A 446 31.27 -12.89 15.88
N ASN A 447 31.47 -12.48 17.13
CA ASN A 447 31.05 -11.17 17.61
C ASN A 447 32.04 -10.07 17.17
N LEU A 448 31.49 -8.99 16.63
CA LEU A 448 32.19 -7.79 16.15
C LEU A 448 31.66 -6.54 16.86
N GLN A 449 32.56 -5.64 17.23
CA GLN A 449 32.24 -4.35 17.83
C GLN A 449 32.49 -3.22 16.82
N PHE A 450 31.42 -2.58 16.32
CA PHE A 450 31.50 -1.41 15.46
C PHE A 450 32.10 -0.22 16.20
N MET A 451 33.00 0.52 15.55
CA MET A 451 33.66 1.70 16.11
C MET A 451 32.89 2.98 15.76
N GLU A 452 31.80 3.24 16.50
CA GLU A 452 30.93 4.41 16.31
C GLU A 452 31.57 5.75 16.74
N GLU A 453 32.73 5.74 17.42
CA GLU A 453 33.40 6.95 17.98
C GLU A 453 33.66 8.07 16.94
N HIS A 454 33.61 7.77 15.64
CA HIS A 454 33.83 8.71 14.53
C HIS A 454 32.57 9.02 13.70
N TYR A 455 31.40 8.53 14.10
CA TYR A 455 30.15 8.62 13.35
C TYR A 455 28.99 9.21 14.17
N PRO A 456 27.93 9.76 13.53
CA PRO A 456 26.69 10.11 14.22
C PRO A 456 25.99 8.86 14.79
N PRO A 457 25.33 8.95 15.96
CA PRO A 457 24.53 7.85 16.51
C PRO A 457 23.54 7.28 15.49
N GLY A 458 23.46 5.95 15.40
CA GLY A 458 22.59 5.27 14.44
C GLY A 458 23.13 5.23 13.00
N LYS A 459 24.38 5.65 12.77
CA LYS A 459 25.03 5.51 11.46
C LYS A 459 25.04 4.06 10.98
N LEU A 460 25.22 3.10 11.89
CA LEU A 460 25.23 1.66 11.62
C LEU A 460 23.94 1.19 10.95
N ASP A 461 22.78 1.67 11.41
CA ASP A 461 21.46 1.41 10.84
C ASP A 461 21.41 1.84 9.34
N SER A 462 22.00 2.99 9.01
CA SER A 462 22.08 3.48 7.62
C SER A 462 22.94 2.61 6.69
N LEU A 463 23.85 1.79 7.24
CA LEU A 463 24.75 0.94 6.45
C LEU A 463 24.03 -0.26 5.87
N ASN A 464 22.90 -0.67 6.47
CA ASN A 464 22.07 -1.77 5.98
C ASN A 464 22.89 -3.07 5.76
N LEU A 465 23.89 -3.34 6.61
CA LEU A 465 24.89 -4.39 6.40
C LEU A 465 24.24 -5.74 6.10
N ASP A 466 23.29 -6.10 6.95
CA ASP A 466 22.49 -7.30 7.00
C ASP A 466 21.73 -7.61 5.68
N ARG A 467 21.64 -6.65 4.74
CA ARG A 467 21.05 -6.83 3.40
C ARG A 467 22.01 -7.51 2.40
N TYR A 468 23.29 -7.61 2.72
CA TYR A 468 24.34 -7.89 1.72
C TYR A 468 25.15 -9.16 2.02
N ASP A 469 25.57 -9.83 0.94
CA ASP A 469 26.69 -10.77 0.97
C ASP A 469 28.00 -9.98 0.94
N PHE A 470 28.84 -10.20 1.94
CA PHE A 470 30.20 -9.73 1.95
C PHE A 470 31.16 -10.85 1.57
N ILE A 471 32.24 -10.48 0.90
CA ILE A 471 33.30 -11.41 0.49
C ILE A 471 34.61 -10.92 1.09
N ILE A 472 35.24 -11.77 1.89
CA ILE A 472 36.57 -11.54 2.48
C ILE A 472 37.61 -11.50 1.36
N ASP A 473 38.61 -10.64 1.50
CA ASP A 473 39.59 -10.23 0.48
C ASP A 473 39.01 -9.44 -0.71
N PHE A 474 37.73 -9.06 -0.64
CA PHE A 474 37.03 -8.32 -1.70
C PHE A 474 36.39 -7.02 -1.17
N ASN A 475 35.46 -7.14 -0.23
CA ASN A 475 34.81 -6.02 0.45
C ASN A 475 34.84 -6.14 1.98
N VAL A 476 35.63 -7.08 2.51
CA VAL A 476 35.99 -7.21 3.93
C VAL A 476 37.47 -7.56 4.03
N LEU A 477 38.20 -6.83 4.87
CA LEU A 477 39.58 -7.12 5.26
C LEU A 477 39.58 -7.60 6.72
N ILE A 478 40.20 -8.75 7.00
CA ILE A 478 40.42 -9.24 8.37
C ILE A 478 41.93 -9.13 8.66
N THR A 479 42.33 -8.46 9.75
CA THR A 479 43.76 -8.27 10.09
C THR A 479 44.00 -7.99 11.58
N ASP A 480 45.12 -8.46 12.11
CA ASP A 480 45.63 -8.22 13.48
C ASP A 480 46.69 -7.10 13.54
N ASP A 481 47.15 -6.65 12.37
CA ASP A 481 48.06 -5.51 12.19
C ASP A 481 47.28 -4.18 12.20
N ALA A 482 47.58 -3.34 13.18
CA ALA A 482 46.89 -2.07 13.39
C ALA A 482 47.26 -1.00 12.35
N ASP A 483 48.48 -1.02 11.82
CA ASP A 483 48.92 -0.08 10.79
C ASP A 483 48.27 -0.41 9.44
N ILE A 484 48.17 -1.72 9.12
CA ILE A 484 47.39 -2.20 7.97
C ILE A 484 45.91 -1.85 8.15
N ALA A 485 45.33 -2.07 9.33
CA ALA A 485 43.93 -1.72 9.59
C ALA A 485 43.66 -0.21 9.39
N CYS A 486 44.44 0.67 10.02
CA CYS A 486 44.25 2.11 9.92
C CYS A 486 44.53 2.67 8.52
N LEU A 487 45.48 2.09 7.76
CA LEU A 487 45.70 2.44 6.36
C LEU A 487 44.45 2.10 5.51
N ASN A 488 43.88 0.92 5.72
CA ASN A 488 42.74 0.43 4.95
C ASN A 488 41.40 1.05 5.37
N LEU A 489 41.27 1.64 6.57
CA LEU A 489 40.08 2.41 6.96
C LEU A 489 39.92 3.76 6.23
N ASN A 490 40.97 4.23 5.57
CA ASN A 490 40.88 5.32 4.61
C ASN A 490 40.52 4.85 3.20
N ILE A 491 40.41 3.53 2.95
CA ILE A 491 39.90 3.04 1.68
C ILE A 491 38.41 3.42 1.58
N PRO A 492 38.04 4.13 0.51
CA PRO A 492 36.65 4.45 0.23
C PRO A 492 35.79 3.15 0.26
N GLU A 493 34.68 3.12 1.01
CA GLU A 493 33.92 1.95 1.50
C GLU A 493 34.86 0.76 1.74
N LEU A 494 35.32 0.53 2.97
CA LEU A 494 35.90 -0.77 3.31
C LEU A 494 35.41 -1.19 4.68
N ILE A 495 35.09 -2.48 4.83
CA ILE A 495 34.89 -3.10 6.13
C ILE A 495 36.24 -3.66 6.56
N VAL A 496 36.79 -3.12 7.64
CA VAL A 496 37.99 -3.65 8.29
C VAL A 496 37.58 -4.29 9.60
N ILE A 497 37.80 -5.59 9.71
CA ILE A 497 37.66 -6.39 10.92
C ILE A 497 39.06 -6.52 11.53
N TYR A 498 39.30 -5.73 12.56
CA TYR A 498 40.53 -5.80 13.35
C TYR A 498 40.40 -6.89 14.41
N TYR A 499 41.35 -7.82 14.49
CA TYR A 499 41.28 -8.94 15.44
C TYR A 499 42.46 -9.02 16.42
N GLY A 500 42.29 -9.79 17.50
CA GLY A 500 43.28 -10.02 18.55
C GLY A 500 43.34 -8.94 19.65
N LYS A 501 42.61 -7.83 19.51
CA LYS A 501 42.36 -6.84 20.59
C LYS A 501 41.00 -6.17 20.41
N ASP A 502 40.32 -5.88 21.52
CA ASP A 502 38.99 -5.24 21.51
C ASP A 502 39.00 -3.79 21.00
N LYS A 503 40.17 -3.17 20.87
CA LYS A 503 40.34 -1.76 20.46
C LYS A 503 41.39 -1.58 19.38
N LEU A 504 41.00 -0.84 18.36
CA LEU A 504 41.86 -0.20 17.37
C LEU A 504 41.82 1.32 17.61
N THR A 505 42.92 2.03 17.37
CA THR A 505 42.99 3.50 17.50
C THR A 505 43.66 4.09 16.28
N CYS A 506 42.87 4.69 15.39
CA CYS A 506 43.33 5.30 14.16
C CYS A 506 43.15 6.82 14.18
N PRO A 507 43.91 7.57 13.36
CA PRO A 507 43.52 8.91 12.92
C PRO A 507 42.16 8.89 12.20
N LYS A 508 41.51 10.05 12.07
CA LYS A 508 40.20 10.19 11.40
C LYS A 508 40.17 9.44 10.04
N TYR A 509 39.14 8.60 9.88
CA TYR A 509 38.92 7.72 8.73
C TYR A 509 37.51 7.90 8.14
N GLU A 510 37.20 7.21 7.03
CA GLU A 510 35.87 7.23 6.38
C GLU A 510 35.22 5.84 6.24
N GLY A 511 36.02 4.76 6.19
CA GLY A 511 35.58 3.37 6.09
C GLY A 511 35.14 2.76 7.43
N TYR A 512 34.47 1.60 7.36
CA TYR A 512 33.75 1.01 8.50
C TYR A 512 34.63 0.04 9.29
N ALA A 513 34.94 0.41 10.53
CA ALA A 513 35.80 -0.37 11.41
C ALA A 513 35.00 -1.22 12.41
N PHE A 514 35.43 -2.47 12.56
CA PHE A 514 34.94 -3.43 13.55
C PHE A 514 36.12 -4.06 14.28
N THR A 515 35.99 -4.31 15.59
CA THR A 515 37.00 -5.03 16.37
C THR A 515 36.46 -6.36 16.89
N THR A 516 37.35 -7.33 17.11
CA THR A 516 37.04 -8.57 17.84
C THR A 516 38.26 -9.13 18.57
N SER A 517 38.03 -9.80 19.70
CA SER A 517 39.04 -10.61 20.40
C SER A 517 38.93 -12.11 20.07
N ASP A 518 37.97 -12.52 19.23
CA ASP A 518 37.76 -13.93 18.87
C ASP A 518 38.66 -14.35 17.69
N GLU A 519 39.73 -15.07 17.99
CA GLU A 519 40.68 -15.62 17.01
C GLU A 519 40.04 -16.67 16.06
N ALA A 520 38.84 -17.19 16.35
CA ALA A 520 38.12 -18.04 15.39
C ALA A 520 37.73 -17.30 14.09
N VAL A 521 37.78 -15.96 14.09
CA VAL A 521 37.72 -15.12 12.87
C VAL A 521 38.74 -15.54 11.80
N ILE A 522 39.89 -16.12 12.19
CA ILE A 522 40.92 -16.61 11.26
C ILE A 522 40.37 -17.74 10.38
N GLN A 523 39.45 -18.58 10.88
CA GLN A 523 38.87 -19.70 10.12
C GLN A 523 38.10 -19.21 8.88
N TYR A 524 37.60 -17.97 8.90
CA TYR A 524 36.93 -17.33 7.77
C TYR A 524 37.88 -16.92 6.63
N LEU A 525 39.20 -16.82 6.90
CA LEU A 525 40.21 -16.63 5.85
C LEU A 525 40.44 -17.91 5.02
N GLU A 526 40.08 -19.08 5.57
CA GLU A 526 40.34 -20.41 4.98
C GLU A 526 39.09 -21.04 4.32
N SER A 527 37.92 -20.40 4.43
CA SER A 527 36.62 -20.94 3.98
C SER A 527 36.18 -20.44 2.59
N ASN A 528 34.88 -20.52 2.28
CA ASN A 528 34.29 -19.96 1.05
C ASN A 528 34.29 -18.41 1.02
N LYS A 529 34.78 -17.75 2.08
CA LYS A 529 34.94 -16.29 2.22
C LYS A 529 33.65 -15.44 2.10
N ARG A 530 32.50 -16.06 1.86
CA ARG A 530 31.16 -15.43 1.86
C ARG A 530 30.62 -15.38 3.28
N ILE A 531 30.41 -14.17 3.77
CA ILE A 531 29.80 -13.91 5.08
C ILE A 531 28.59 -13.01 4.93
N TYR A 532 27.71 -13.05 5.92
CA TYR A 532 26.83 -11.94 6.22
C TYR A 532 27.18 -11.33 7.58
N LEU A 533 26.84 -10.06 7.72
CA LEU A 533 26.90 -9.33 8.97
C LEU A 533 25.46 -9.18 9.50
N TRP A 534 25.29 -9.16 10.81
CA TRP A 534 24.00 -9.09 11.48
C TRP A 534 24.09 -8.06 12.61
N THR A 535 23.22 -7.06 12.66
CA THR A 535 23.20 -6.07 13.75
C THR A 535 22.42 -6.58 14.97
N GLU A 536 22.93 -6.42 16.21
CA GLU A 536 22.13 -6.65 17.42
C GLU A 536 21.18 -5.46 17.65
N ARG A 537 19.89 -5.74 17.88
CA ARG A 537 18.83 -4.71 17.89
C ARG A 537 17.86 -4.85 19.06
N TYR A 538 17.50 -3.72 19.65
CA TYR A 538 16.88 -3.59 20.98
C TYR A 538 15.60 -2.74 20.91
N LEU A 539 14.62 -2.98 21.78
CA LEU A 539 13.30 -2.36 21.69
C LEU A 539 13.36 -0.85 21.90
N ASN A 540 12.66 -0.07 21.04
CA ASN A 540 12.48 1.35 21.30
C ASN A 540 11.21 1.58 22.13
N HIS A 541 11.39 1.73 23.44
CA HIS A 541 10.30 1.97 24.40
C HIS A 541 9.59 3.34 24.21
N SER A 542 10.17 4.25 23.42
CA SER A 542 9.76 5.67 23.37
C SER A 542 9.05 6.09 22.08
N ILE A 543 8.78 5.16 21.14
CA ILE A 543 8.17 5.47 19.84
C ILE A 543 6.64 5.28 19.86
N GLU A 544 5.92 6.29 19.38
CA GLU A 544 4.58 6.12 18.80
C GLU A 544 4.74 5.55 17.39
N TYR A 545 4.18 4.37 17.13
CA TYR A 545 4.35 3.69 15.85
C TYR A 545 3.64 4.45 14.73
N LYS A 546 4.36 4.65 13.63
CA LYS A 546 3.87 5.30 12.42
C LYS A 546 3.65 4.27 11.33
N ASP A 547 2.90 4.67 10.32
CA ASP A 547 2.96 4.13 8.98
C ASP A 547 4.42 4.05 8.49
N SER A 548 4.82 2.94 7.86
CA SER A 548 6.17 2.88 7.31
C SER A 548 6.30 3.75 6.07
N THR A 549 7.48 4.35 5.89
CA THR A 549 7.78 5.21 4.74
C THR A 549 7.78 4.47 3.40
N TYR A 550 7.74 3.14 3.40
CA TYR A 550 7.55 2.32 2.20
C TYR A 550 6.12 1.78 2.03
N SER A 551 5.36 1.60 3.12
CA SER A 551 4.05 0.94 3.05
C SER A 551 3.16 1.69 2.08
N SER A 552 2.65 0.98 1.08
CA SER A 552 1.73 1.57 0.12
C SER A 552 0.51 2.17 0.81
N ILE A 553 0.05 3.29 0.26
CA ILE A 553 -1.04 4.12 0.78
C ILE A 553 -2.20 4.15 -0.22
N GLY A 554 -3.41 4.12 0.32
CA GLY A 554 -4.65 3.96 -0.43
C GLY A 554 -5.12 5.22 -1.17
N PRO A 555 -6.30 5.12 -1.82
CA PRO A 555 -7.17 3.95 -1.80
C PRO A 555 -6.68 2.85 -2.75
N GLY A 556 -7.37 1.71 -2.74
CA GLY A 556 -7.35 0.72 -3.80
C GLY A 556 -8.07 1.20 -5.07
N TYR A 557 -8.22 0.28 -6.02
CA TYR A 557 -8.90 0.54 -7.29
C TYR A 557 -10.32 1.09 -7.08
N LYS A 558 -10.79 1.96 -7.98
CA LYS A 558 -12.09 2.69 -7.90
C LYS A 558 -12.29 3.59 -6.67
N GLY A 559 -11.30 3.74 -5.79
CA GLY A 559 -11.41 4.51 -4.54
C GLY A 559 -11.62 3.66 -3.28
N ILE A 560 -11.59 2.32 -3.37
CA ILE A 560 -11.85 1.42 -2.24
C ILE A 560 -10.90 1.69 -1.06
N LEU A 561 -11.44 1.87 0.15
CA LEU A 561 -10.64 2.16 1.35
C LEU A 561 -9.67 1.01 1.67
N LYS A 562 -8.35 1.29 1.61
CA LYS A 562 -7.25 0.34 1.88
C LYS A 562 -6.02 1.10 2.43
N PRO A 563 -5.09 0.42 3.14
CA PRO A 563 -5.18 -0.96 3.63
C PRO A 563 -6.27 -1.10 4.70
N ASP A 564 -6.83 -2.29 4.91
CA ASP A 564 -7.87 -2.47 5.95
C ASP A 564 -7.26 -2.34 7.36
N VAL A 565 -6.05 -2.90 7.55
CA VAL A 565 -5.30 -2.91 8.81
C VAL A 565 -3.79 -2.82 8.57
N VAL A 566 -3.04 -2.48 9.62
CA VAL A 566 -1.58 -2.55 9.64
C VAL A 566 -1.06 -3.49 10.73
N SER A 567 0.12 -4.04 10.47
CA SER A 567 0.80 -5.00 11.33
C SER A 567 2.31 -4.76 11.29
N PRO A 568 3.09 -5.23 12.29
CA PRO A 568 4.54 -5.22 12.21
C PRO A 568 5.03 -5.87 10.91
N GLY A 569 5.59 -5.02 10.03
CA GLY A 569 6.14 -5.37 8.73
C GLY A 569 7.46 -4.66 8.44
N THR A 570 7.65 -3.44 8.97
CA THR A 570 8.94 -2.75 8.89
C THR A 570 9.90 -3.42 9.79
N TYR A 571 10.78 -4.15 9.13
CA TYR A 571 11.69 -5.07 9.72
C TYR A 571 10.89 -6.26 10.33
N ILE A 572 11.05 -7.50 9.80
CA ILE A 572 10.52 -8.77 10.38
C ILE A 572 11.41 -10.00 10.02
N ILE A 573 12.22 -10.56 10.93
CA ILE A 573 12.94 -11.86 10.91
C ILE A 573 12.02 -13.06 10.73
N SER A 574 12.59 -14.06 10.05
CA SER A 574 12.12 -15.43 9.99
C SER A 574 13.22 -16.42 9.54
N ALA A 575 12.81 -17.61 9.10
CA ALA A 575 13.67 -18.65 8.53
C ALA A 575 14.52 -18.16 7.33
N LEU A 576 15.79 -18.57 7.28
CA LEU A 576 16.72 -18.38 6.16
C LEU A 576 16.86 -19.66 5.36
N SER A 577 16.47 -19.61 4.09
CA SER A 577 16.78 -20.70 3.16
C SER A 577 18.28 -20.84 2.91
N SER A 578 18.73 -22.04 2.56
CA SER A 578 20.05 -22.26 1.96
C SER A 578 19.94 -22.55 0.47
N GLU A 579 20.93 -22.05 -0.29
CA GLU A 579 21.36 -22.77 -1.49
C GLU A 579 21.91 -24.14 -1.06
N GLU A 580 21.71 -25.18 -1.87
CA GLU A 580 22.07 -26.59 -1.55
C GLU A 580 21.28 -27.22 -0.38
N SER A 581 19.96 -26.97 -0.30
CA SER A 581 19.05 -27.62 0.67
C SER A 581 18.78 -29.09 0.34
N TYR A 582 19.70 -29.99 0.74
CA TYR A 582 19.60 -31.44 0.53
C TYR A 582 19.14 -32.23 1.76
N GLU A 583 19.55 -31.82 2.97
CA GLU A 583 19.30 -32.54 4.22
C GLU A 583 19.18 -31.58 5.42
N PHE A 584 18.66 -32.07 6.55
CA PHE A 584 18.47 -31.28 7.75
C PHE A 584 19.80 -30.78 8.36
N TYR A 585 19.94 -29.46 8.46
CA TYR A 585 21.17 -28.78 8.86
C TYR A 585 21.54 -28.85 10.35
N GLY A 586 20.73 -29.51 11.18
CA GLY A 586 20.92 -29.53 12.63
C GLY A 586 20.44 -28.26 13.36
N CYS A 587 20.91 -28.08 14.59
CA CYS A 587 20.44 -27.08 15.54
C CYS A 587 21.56 -26.16 16.04
N PRO A 588 21.95 -25.11 15.27
CA PRO A 588 22.89 -24.09 15.74
C PRO A 588 22.32 -23.30 16.93
N SER A 589 23.19 -22.73 17.75
CA SER A 589 22.82 -21.98 18.96
C SER A 589 22.10 -20.65 18.67
N ASP A 590 22.28 -20.10 17.48
CA ASP A 590 21.82 -18.78 17.03
C ASP A 590 20.90 -18.82 15.80
N GLY A 591 20.65 -20.02 15.26
CA GLY A 591 19.64 -20.27 14.24
C GLY A 591 20.01 -19.89 12.81
N PHE A 592 19.37 -20.55 11.85
CA PHE A 592 19.37 -20.12 10.45
C PHE A 592 18.31 -19.05 10.25
N LEU A 593 18.44 -17.92 10.93
CA LEU A 593 17.50 -16.81 10.81
C LEU A 593 18.04 -15.77 9.84
N TYR A 594 17.17 -15.22 9.00
CA TYR A 594 17.38 -13.91 8.39
C TYR A 594 16.10 -13.09 8.47
N VAL A 595 16.12 -11.91 7.88
CA VAL A 595 15.73 -10.76 8.68
C VAL A 595 14.54 -9.97 8.07
N THR A 596 14.12 -10.17 6.80
CA THR A 596 13.55 -9.17 5.84
C THR A 596 12.36 -8.21 6.19
N SER A 597 12.12 -7.14 5.40
CA SER A 597 11.04 -6.13 5.59
C SER A 597 10.07 -6.10 4.42
N GLY A 598 8.80 -5.77 4.70
CA GLY A 598 7.81 -5.43 3.68
C GLY A 598 6.38 -5.48 4.21
N THR A 599 5.40 -5.02 3.44
CA THR A 599 3.99 -5.42 3.64
C THR A 599 3.82 -6.93 3.45
N SER A 600 4.67 -7.52 2.61
CA SER A 600 4.97 -8.95 2.51
C SER A 600 5.35 -9.64 3.84
N MET A 601 5.70 -8.90 4.90
CA MET A 601 5.95 -9.46 6.23
C MET A 601 4.89 -9.09 7.26
N ALA A 602 4.18 -7.97 7.07
CA ALA A 602 2.97 -7.67 7.84
C ALA A 602 1.83 -8.67 7.50
N THR A 603 1.71 -9.05 6.23
CA THR A 603 0.73 -10.02 5.69
C THR A 603 0.77 -11.38 6.41
N PRO A 604 1.89 -12.12 6.47
CA PRO A 604 1.96 -13.39 7.18
C PRO A 604 1.80 -13.26 8.70
N ASN A 605 2.11 -12.10 9.27
CA ASN A 605 1.86 -11.81 10.68
C ASN A 605 0.34 -11.77 10.94
N VAL A 606 -0.44 -11.10 10.07
CA VAL A 606 -1.92 -11.13 10.13
C VAL A 606 -2.49 -12.51 9.76
N ALA A 607 -1.93 -13.23 8.79
CA ALA A 607 -2.43 -14.56 8.42
C ALA A 607 -2.18 -15.61 9.52
N GLY A 608 -1.05 -15.54 10.21
CA GLY A 608 -0.82 -16.34 11.42
C GLY A 608 -1.75 -15.93 12.57
N ALA A 609 -2.04 -14.62 12.73
CA ALA A 609 -3.00 -14.13 13.71
C ALA A 609 -4.44 -14.65 13.43
N ALA A 610 -4.83 -14.71 12.15
CA ALA A 610 -6.10 -15.29 11.71
C ALA A 610 -6.25 -16.76 12.11
N ALA A 611 -5.18 -17.57 12.06
CA ALA A 611 -5.18 -18.95 12.52
C ALA A 611 -5.37 -19.06 14.06
N LEU A 612 -4.83 -18.11 14.84
CA LEU A 612 -5.08 -18.06 16.28
C LEU A 612 -6.55 -17.73 16.61
N ILE A 613 -7.14 -16.80 15.86
CA ILE A 613 -8.57 -16.47 15.97
C ILE A 613 -9.43 -17.70 15.65
N ASN A 614 -9.18 -18.37 14.52
CA ASN A 614 -9.89 -19.59 14.14
C ASN A 614 -9.85 -20.67 15.24
N GLN A 615 -8.65 -21.04 15.74
CA GLN A 615 -8.53 -22.06 16.78
C GLN A 615 -9.27 -21.64 18.05
N PHE A 616 -9.19 -20.37 18.45
CA PHE A 616 -9.91 -19.87 19.63
C PHE A 616 -11.43 -20.02 19.47
N PHE A 617 -12.02 -19.62 18.34
CA PHE A 617 -13.46 -19.73 18.15
C PHE A 617 -13.93 -21.19 18.04
N LYS A 618 -13.17 -22.06 17.37
CA LYS A 618 -13.45 -23.50 17.32
C LYS A 618 -13.37 -24.15 18.71
N GLU A 619 -12.29 -23.95 19.46
CA GLU A 619 -12.07 -24.63 20.75
C GLU A 619 -12.82 -24.02 21.94
N LYS A 620 -13.05 -22.69 21.94
CA LYS A 620 -13.54 -21.95 23.11
C LYS A 620 -14.96 -21.41 22.93
N ARG A 621 -15.47 -21.35 21.69
CA ARG A 621 -16.82 -20.86 21.35
C ARG A 621 -17.70 -21.90 20.64
N ASP A 622 -17.15 -23.05 20.24
CA ASP A 622 -17.82 -24.07 19.41
C ASP A 622 -18.41 -23.45 18.12
N PHE A 623 -17.65 -22.50 17.53
CA PHE A 623 -18.10 -21.70 16.39
C PHE A 623 -17.09 -21.75 15.24
N GLN A 624 -17.58 -22.08 14.04
CA GLN A 624 -16.80 -22.05 12.80
C GLN A 624 -16.97 -20.67 12.14
N LEU A 625 -15.88 -19.91 12.05
CA LEU A 625 -15.86 -18.63 11.35
C LEU A 625 -15.90 -18.82 9.83
N ASN A 626 -16.57 -17.91 9.13
CA ASN A 626 -16.42 -17.69 7.68
C ASN A 626 -15.37 -16.59 7.39
N GLY A 627 -15.12 -16.29 6.11
CA GLY A 627 -14.13 -15.29 5.70
C GLY A 627 -14.44 -13.87 6.15
N ALA A 628 -15.72 -13.46 6.10
CA ALA A 628 -16.17 -12.15 6.55
C ALA A 628 -16.16 -12.03 8.08
N ASP A 629 -16.52 -13.09 8.82
CA ASP A 629 -16.39 -13.13 10.30
C ASP A 629 -14.93 -12.91 10.72
N LEU A 630 -14.00 -13.60 10.06
CA LEU A 630 -12.58 -13.56 10.35
C LEU A 630 -11.97 -12.20 9.98
N ARG A 631 -12.42 -11.60 8.87
CA ARG A 631 -12.06 -10.22 8.48
C ARG A 631 -12.58 -9.20 9.49
N ALA A 632 -13.84 -9.32 9.91
CA ALA A 632 -14.45 -8.47 10.93
C ALA A 632 -13.75 -8.57 12.29
N LEU A 633 -13.35 -9.77 12.73
CA LEU A 633 -12.57 -9.97 13.96
C LEU A 633 -11.19 -9.31 13.88
N ILE A 634 -10.47 -9.44 12.76
CA ILE A 634 -9.17 -8.78 12.59
C ILE A 634 -9.33 -7.24 12.61
N ILE A 635 -10.35 -6.69 11.95
CA ILE A 635 -10.65 -5.26 11.97
C ILE A 635 -11.11 -4.78 13.35
N ALA A 636 -11.87 -5.59 14.11
CA ALA A 636 -12.26 -5.29 15.49
C ALA A 636 -11.04 -5.27 16.43
N SER A 637 -10.04 -6.11 16.16
CA SER A 637 -8.78 -6.16 16.91
C SER A 637 -7.87 -4.96 16.63
N ALA A 638 -8.04 -4.28 15.50
CA ALA A 638 -7.22 -3.14 15.11
C ALA A 638 -7.51 -1.89 15.98
N SER A 639 -6.52 -1.02 16.18
CA SER A 639 -6.69 0.29 16.84
C SER A 639 -5.68 1.30 16.30
N ARG A 640 -6.11 2.53 16.03
CA ARG A 640 -5.25 3.58 15.48
C ARG A 640 -4.38 4.24 16.57
N PRO A 641 -3.08 4.53 16.33
CA PRO A 641 -2.21 5.15 17.34
C PRO A 641 -2.57 6.59 17.71
N ASP A 642 -3.21 7.32 16.79
CA ASP A 642 -3.67 8.71 16.95
C ASP A 642 -4.99 8.84 17.74
N GLN A 643 -5.62 7.72 18.09
CA GLN A 643 -6.88 7.62 18.80
C GLN A 643 -8.10 8.18 18.03
N THR A 644 -8.02 8.35 16.71
CA THR A 644 -9.23 8.54 15.90
C THR A 644 -9.97 7.21 15.72
N ASN A 645 -11.29 7.28 15.56
CA ASN A 645 -12.10 6.13 15.17
C ASN A 645 -12.21 6.02 13.64
N GLU A 646 -12.11 7.15 12.94
CA GLU A 646 -12.16 7.25 11.48
C GLU A 646 -10.91 6.61 10.85
N PRO A 647 -11.07 5.60 9.96
CA PRO A 647 -9.97 4.96 9.26
C PRO A 647 -9.43 5.86 8.14
N ASP A 648 -8.18 5.63 7.72
CA ASP A 648 -7.55 6.41 6.66
C ASP A 648 -6.81 5.54 5.63
N MET A 649 -6.30 6.21 4.60
CA MET A 649 -5.55 5.61 3.50
C MET A 649 -4.11 5.19 3.90
N PHE A 650 -3.67 5.44 5.14
CA PHE A 650 -2.30 5.16 5.59
C PHE A 650 -2.21 3.89 6.43
N ILE A 651 -3.14 3.72 7.37
CA ILE A 651 -3.18 2.60 8.32
C ILE A 651 -4.55 1.92 8.45
N GLY A 652 -5.58 2.39 7.74
CA GLY A 652 -6.93 1.82 7.80
C GLY A 652 -7.54 1.94 9.19
N HIS A 653 -8.20 0.86 9.64
CA HIS A 653 -8.74 0.75 11.01
C HIS A 653 -7.64 0.56 12.09
N GLY A 654 -6.36 0.58 11.70
CA GLY A 654 -5.19 0.67 12.59
C GLY A 654 -4.43 -0.63 12.83
N VAL A 655 -3.74 -0.67 13.97
CA VAL A 655 -2.77 -1.71 14.35
C VAL A 655 -3.45 -2.90 15.02
N VAL A 656 -3.27 -4.11 14.48
CA VAL A 656 -3.85 -5.37 14.98
C VAL A 656 -3.34 -5.72 16.40
N ASP A 657 -4.25 -5.92 17.35
CA ASP A 657 -3.98 -6.48 18.69
C ASP A 657 -5.04 -7.54 19.08
N LEU A 658 -4.68 -8.82 18.99
CA LEU A 658 -5.56 -9.94 19.32
C LEU A 658 -6.06 -9.96 20.77
N SER A 659 -5.34 -9.34 21.72
CA SER A 659 -5.75 -9.32 23.13
C SER A 659 -7.01 -8.49 23.37
N THR A 660 -7.38 -7.63 22.40
CA THR A 660 -8.63 -6.86 22.42
C THR A 660 -9.86 -7.63 21.94
N ILE A 661 -9.69 -8.83 21.35
CA ILE A 661 -10.80 -9.68 20.86
C ILE A 661 -10.81 -11.10 21.45
N LEU A 662 -9.67 -11.65 21.88
CA LEU A 662 -9.56 -12.99 22.45
C LEU A 662 -9.55 -12.91 23.98
N CYS A 663 -10.74 -12.93 24.59
CA CYS A 663 -10.89 -12.91 26.06
C CYS A 663 -10.63 -14.30 26.67
N PHE A 664 -9.80 -14.37 27.72
CA PHE A 664 -9.49 -15.61 28.45
C PHE A 664 -9.89 -15.58 29.93
N ASP A 665 -10.18 -14.41 30.48
CA ASP A 665 -10.52 -14.16 31.88
C ASP A 665 -12.00 -13.76 32.08
N GLN A 666 -12.80 -13.77 31.00
CA GLN A 666 -14.22 -13.41 30.96
C GLN A 666 -14.50 -11.95 31.38
N THR A 667 -13.52 -11.06 31.21
CA THR A 667 -13.69 -9.61 31.38
C THR A 667 -14.56 -8.96 30.30
N PHE A 668 -14.56 -9.51 29.10
CA PHE A 668 -15.33 -9.05 27.94
C PHE A 668 -15.84 -10.25 27.12
N GLY A 669 -16.87 -10.03 26.30
CA GLY A 669 -17.50 -11.05 25.46
C GLY A 669 -17.56 -10.65 23.97
N VAL A 670 -18.00 -11.58 23.14
CA VAL A 670 -18.17 -11.42 21.69
C VAL A 670 -19.59 -11.80 21.26
N GLY A 671 -20.32 -10.82 20.71
CA GLY A 671 -21.52 -11.05 19.91
C GLY A 671 -21.13 -11.25 18.45
N ILE A 672 -21.56 -12.35 17.83
CA ILE A 672 -21.28 -12.62 16.40
C ILE A 672 -22.57 -12.95 15.65
N THR A 673 -22.74 -12.41 14.45
CA THR A 673 -23.87 -12.73 13.57
C THR A 673 -24.00 -14.24 13.35
N LYS A 674 -25.23 -14.75 13.46
CA LYS A 674 -25.52 -16.14 13.11
C LYS A 674 -25.14 -16.40 11.64
N GLN A 675 -24.42 -17.49 11.39
CA GLN A 675 -24.06 -17.96 10.03
C GLN A 675 -25.24 -17.89 9.05
N ASP A 676 -24.92 -17.56 7.79
CA ASP A 676 -25.85 -17.38 6.68
C ASP A 676 -26.94 -16.30 6.90
N SER A 677 -26.69 -15.31 7.77
CA SER A 677 -27.52 -14.11 7.82
C SER A 677 -27.31 -13.25 6.58
N TYR A 678 -28.41 -12.75 6.01
CA TYR A 678 -28.43 -11.96 4.80
C TYR A 678 -29.44 -10.82 4.89
N ILE A 679 -29.32 -9.85 3.99
CA ILE A 679 -30.20 -8.69 3.82
C ILE A 679 -30.59 -8.58 2.34
N GLU A 680 -31.83 -8.18 2.04
CA GLU A 680 -32.36 -8.09 0.66
C GLU A 680 -33.15 -6.77 0.46
N LYS A 681 -33.51 -6.44 -0.78
CA LYS A 681 -34.59 -5.50 -1.14
C LYS A 681 -34.52 -4.12 -0.45
N SER A 682 -33.31 -3.61 -0.23
CA SER A 682 -33.01 -2.34 0.44
C SER A 682 -33.50 -2.26 1.89
N ASN A 683 -33.75 -3.40 2.54
CA ASN A 683 -34.34 -3.49 3.86
C ASN A 683 -33.42 -2.96 4.97
N HIS A 684 -34.01 -2.78 6.15
CA HIS A 684 -33.34 -2.39 7.39
C HIS A 684 -33.41 -3.56 8.38
N MET A 685 -32.25 -4.01 8.85
CA MET A 685 -32.13 -5.11 9.79
C MET A 685 -31.62 -4.59 11.14
N MET A 686 -32.17 -5.08 12.25
CA MET A 686 -31.76 -4.70 13.60
C MET A 686 -31.60 -5.92 14.52
N THR A 687 -30.66 -5.84 15.46
CA THR A 687 -30.56 -6.70 16.64
C THR A 687 -30.28 -5.84 17.88
N LYS A 688 -30.54 -6.36 19.09
CA LYS A 688 -30.21 -5.69 20.35
C LYS A 688 -29.15 -6.47 21.11
N ILE A 689 -28.29 -5.76 21.83
CA ILE A 689 -27.17 -6.33 22.58
C ILE A 689 -27.00 -5.59 23.91
N LYS A 690 -26.74 -6.33 24.99
CA LYS A 690 -26.72 -5.77 26.34
C LYS A 690 -25.31 -5.53 26.87
N VAL A 691 -24.96 -4.27 27.04
CA VAL A 691 -23.76 -3.81 27.76
C VAL A 691 -24.01 -3.91 29.27
N LYS A 692 -23.05 -4.49 29.99
CA LYS A 692 -23.18 -4.84 31.42
C LYS A 692 -22.36 -3.97 32.37
N ASN A 693 -21.21 -3.48 31.90
CA ASN A 693 -20.25 -2.69 32.65
C ASN A 693 -19.44 -1.82 31.65
N ASN A 694 -18.45 -1.09 32.14
CA ASN A 694 -17.58 -0.26 31.31
C ASN A 694 -16.07 -0.49 31.59
N VAL A 695 -15.63 -1.74 31.73
CA VAL A 695 -14.20 -2.07 31.95
C VAL A 695 -13.35 -2.03 30.67
N SER A 696 -13.98 -2.14 29.50
CA SER A 696 -13.36 -2.05 28.17
C SER A 696 -14.21 -1.20 27.24
N ASP A 697 -13.61 -0.79 26.13
CA ASP A 697 -14.36 -0.21 25.01
C ASP A 697 -15.36 -1.22 24.44
N PHE A 698 -16.34 -0.71 23.69
CA PHE A 698 -17.29 -1.51 22.94
C PHE A 698 -17.09 -1.25 21.44
N ARG A 699 -16.74 -2.31 20.70
CA ARG A 699 -16.36 -2.27 19.28
C ARG A 699 -17.37 -3.08 18.48
N ILE A 700 -17.92 -2.53 17.41
CA ILE A 700 -18.84 -3.22 16.50
C ILE A 700 -18.30 -3.09 15.09
N VAL A 701 -18.12 -4.20 14.37
CA VAL A 701 -17.64 -4.22 12.99
C VAL A 701 -18.63 -4.93 12.10
N LEU A 702 -19.07 -4.26 11.04
CA LEU A 702 -19.72 -4.84 9.87
C LEU A 702 -18.64 -5.30 8.89
N SER A 703 -18.81 -6.47 8.27
CA SER A 703 -18.00 -6.89 7.12
C SER A 703 -18.79 -7.82 6.20
N TYR A 704 -18.66 -7.65 4.89
CA TYR A 704 -19.35 -8.46 3.88
C TYR A 704 -18.51 -8.60 2.61
N PHE A 705 -18.64 -9.73 1.90
CA PHE A 705 -18.06 -9.86 0.57
C PHE A 705 -19.09 -9.45 -0.48
N ASP A 706 -18.90 -8.28 -1.08
CA ASP A 706 -19.78 -7.67 -2.07
C ASP A 706 -19.73 -8.42 -3.42
N VAL A 707 -20.78 -8.32 -4.23
CA VAL A 707 -20.79 -8.90 -5.58
C VAL A 707 -19.85 -8.11 -6.49
N GLU A 708 -18.90 -8.80 -7.14
CA GLU A 708 -18.06 -8.14 -8.14
C GLU A 708 -18.84 -7.95 -9.46
N LEU A 709 -18.70 -6.75 -10.04
CA LEU A 709 -19.41 -6.36 -11.25
C LEU A 709 -18.58 -6.69 -12.49
N TYR A 710 -19.05 -6.30 -13.68
CA TYR A 710 -18.22 -6.36 -14.88
C TYR A 710 -16.99 -5.45 -14.74
N ILE A 711 -15.85 -5.88 -15.26
CA ILE A 711 -14.51 -5.27 -15.04
C ILE A 711 -14.42 -3.77 -15.37
N GLU A 712 -15.20 -3.28 -16.33
CA GLU A 712 -15.23 -1.86 -16.74
C GLU A 712 -16.10 -0.97 -15.82
N SER A 713 -16.89 -1.56 -14.90
CA SER A 713 -17.80 -0.81 -14.03
C SER A 713 -17.05 0.03 -12.99
N MET A 714 -17.27 1.34 -13.01
CA MET A 714 -16.71 2.28 -12.03
C MET A 714 -17.49 2.36 -10.71
N ILE A 715 -18.55 1.57 -10.55
CA ILE A 715 -19.21 1.38 -9.26
C ILE A 715 -18.22 0.65 -8.32
N PRO A 716 -17.85 1.24 -7.17
CA PRO A 716 -16.87 0.64 -6.25
C PRO A 716 -17.49 -0.52 -5.49
N ILE A 717 -18.63 -0.26 -4.84
CA ILE A 717 -19.43 -1.22 -4.09
C ILE A 717 -20.82 -1.28 -4.74
N MET A 718 -21.28 -2.50 -5.05
CA MET A 718 -22.62 -2.73 -5.58
C MET A 718 -23.61 -2.78 -4.42
N ASN A 719 -23.33 -3.66 -3.45
CA ASN A 719 -24.22 -3.97 -2.35
C ASN A 719 -23.88 -3.13 -1.11
N ASP A 720 -24.05 -1.81 -1.24
CA ASP A 720 -23.75 -0.80 -0.21
C ASP A 720 -24.59 -1.04 1.07
N LEU A 721 -23.90 -1.34 2.19
CA LEU A 721 -24.47 -1.66 3.50
C LEU A 721 -23.90 -0.77 4.62
N ASP A 722 -24.76 -0.06 5.33
CA ASP A 722 -24.39 0.89 6.38
C ASP A 722 -24.65 0.33 7.81
N LEU A 723 -23.66 0.39 8.68
CA LEU A 723 -23.70 0.10 10.12
C LEU A 723 -24.11 1.35 10.91
N VAL A 724 -25.13 1.21 11.77
CA VAL A 724 -25.47 2.25 12.75
C VAL A 724 -25.74 1.62 14.10
N VAL A 725 -25.14 2.18 15.15
CA VAL A 725 -25.32 1.75 16.54
C VAL A 725 -26.04 2.84 17.31
N ILE A 726 -27.08 2.48 18.07
CA ILE A 726 -27.86 3.40 18.92
C ILE A 726 -27.73 2.97 20.38
N SER A 727 -27.45 3.93 21.25
CA SER A 727 -27.26 3.73 22.70
C SER A 727 -28.56 3.72 23.50
N PRO A 728 -28.55 3.27 24.76
CA PRO A 728 -29.69 3.33 25.67
C PRO A 728 -30.37 4.70 25.81
N THR A 729 -29.63 5.82 25.67
CA THR A 729 -30.20 7.18 25.66
C THR A 729 -30.70 7.65 24.29
N GLY A 730 -30.46 6.89 23.23
CA GLY A 730 -30.79 7.25 21.85
C GLY A 730 -29.66 7.99 21.11
N LYS A 731 -28.46 8.15 21.68
CA LYS A 731 -27.31 8.68 20.94
C LYS A 731 -26.93 7.67 19.84
N ARG A 732 -26.79 8.18 18.62
CA ARG A 732 -26.43 7.43 17.41
C ARG A 732 -24.92 7.53 17.14
N TYR A 733 -24.35 6.42 16.66
CA TYR A 733 -23.01 6.30 16.11
C TYR A 733 -23.13 5.70 14.70
N LEU A 734 -22.49 6.33 13.71
CA LEU A 734 -22.39 5.80 12.35
C LEU A 734 -21.13 4.96 12.22
N GLY A 735 -21.14 4.01 11.28
CA GLY A 735 -19.95 3.28 10.86
C GLY A 735 -18.80 4.21 10.51
N ASP A 736 -17.59 3.81 10.89
CA ASP A 736 -16.33 4.53 10.67
C ASP A 736 -16.28 5.98 11.20
N HIS A 737 -17.28 6.43 11.97
CA HIS A 737 -17.29 7.71 12.69
C HIS A 737 -16.98 8.94 11.80
N ARG A 738 -17.31 8.87 10.51
CA ARG A 738 -16.91 9.85 9.49
C ARG A 738 -17.12 11.29 9.91
N SER A 739 -16.10 12.12 9.74
CA SER A 739 -16.10 13.52 10.19
C SER A 739 -17.03 14.45 9.40
N ASP A 740 -17.46 14.03 8.20
CA ASP A 740 -18.51 14.70 7.41
C ASP A 740 -19.94 14.28 7.76
N GLY A 741 -20.11 13.23 8.56
CA GLY A 741 -21.40 12.68 8.95
C GLY A 741 -22.12 11.85 7.88
N ASP A 742 -21.48 11.53 6.76
CA ASP A 742 -22.04 10.63 5.74
C ASP A 742 -21.87 9.14 6.14
N SER A 743 -22.49 8.24 5.39
CA SER A 743 -22.19 6.79 5.38
C SER A 743 -20.88 6.50 4.62
N GLU A 744 -20.21 5.39 4.91
CA GLU A 744 -19.04 4.98 4.11
C GLU A 744 -19.51 4.22 2.85
N HIS A 745 -18.91 4.53 1.71
CA HIS A 745 -19.36 4.09 0.38
C HIS A 745 -18.24 3.44 -0.46
N PHE A 746 -17.04 3.35 0.10
CA PHE A 746 -15.85 2.75 -0.51
C PHE A 746 -15.24 1.62 0.35
N SER A 747 -15.86 1.24 1.46
CA SER A 747 -15.43 0.10 2.28
C SER A 747 -16.50 -0.98 2.39
N THR A 748 -16.11 -2.25 2.23
CA THR A 748 -16.98 -3.40 2.56
C THR A 748 -16.86 -3.82 4.04
N ASN A 749 -16.30 -2.93 4.86
CA ASN A 749 -16.21 -3.01 6.31
C ASN A 749 -16.56 -1.64 6.91
N GLU A 750 -17.34 -1.60 7.98
CA GLU A 750 -17.54 -0.37 8.77
C GLU A 750 -17.36 -0.68 10.26
N LYS A 751 -16.79 0.25 11.02
CA LYS A 751 -16.45 0.06 12.44
C LYS A 751 -16.96 1.18 13.34
N VAL A 752 -17.72 0.80 14.36
CA VAL A 752 -18.07 1.67 15.49
C VAL A 752 -17.17 1.33 16.67
N ILE A 753 -16.56 2.35 17.30
CA ILE A 753 -15.88 2.23 18.60
C ILE A 753 -16.55 3.22 19.57
N ILE A 754 -17.07 2.70 20.68
CA ILE A 754 -17.55 3.51 21.80
C ILE A 754 -16.57 3.31 22.95
N SER A 755 -15.91 4.38 23.38
CA SER A 755 -14.90 4.31 24.45
C SER A 755 -15.54 3.94 25.78
N LYS A 756 -14.81 3.21 26.63
CA LYS A 756 -15.27 2.81 27.98
C LYS A 756 -15.75 3.99 28.86
N ASP A 757 -15.22 5.19 28.62
CA ASP A 757 -15.50 6.41 29.39
C ASP A 757 -16.74 7.15 28.86
N GLU A 758 -17.21 6.80 27.66
CA GLU A 758 -18.45 7.24 27.01
C GLU A 758 -19.58 6.19 27.13
N LEU A 759 -19.24 4.94 27.41
CA LEU A 759 -20.13 3.78 27.32
C LEU A 759 -21.27 3.81 28.35
N GLU A 760 -22.51 3.66 27.86
CA GLU A 760 -23.73 3.62 28.68
C GLU A 760 -24.05 2.17 29.10
N LEU A 761 -24.69 2.00 30.27
CA LEU A 761 -25.14 0.67 30.71
C LEU A 761 -26.59 0.42 30.28
N GLY A 762 -26.82 -0.54 29.40
CA GLY A 762 -28.16 -0.87 28.92
C GLY A 762 -28.18 -1.76 27.67
N GLU A 763 -29.28 -1.70 26.94
CA GLU A 763 -29.41 -2.35 25.63
C GLU A 763 -29.03 -1.34 24.53
N TYR A 764 -28.02 -1.70 23.74
CA TYR A 764 -27.69 -1.03 22.49
C TYR A 764 -28.46 -1.70 21.35
N GLU A 765 -28.79 -0.93 20.33
CA GLU A 765 -29.37 -1.41 19.08
C GLU A 765 -28.30 -1.35 18.00
N ILE A 766 -28.07 -2.46 17.30
CA ILE A 766 -27.18 -2.53 16.14
C ILE A 766 -28.07 -2.68 14.91
N HIS A 767 -27.97 -1.72 14.00
CA HIS A 767 -28.69 -1.66 12.75
C HIS A 767 -27.73 -1.89 11.58
N VAL A 768 -28.18 -2.66 10.59
CA VAL A 768 -27.56 -2.77 9.27
C VAL A 768 -28.60 -2.34 8.26
N TYR A 769 -28.27 -1.31 7.49
CA TYR A 769 -29.05 -0.84 6.36
C TYR A 769 -28.53 -1.46 5.06
N SER A 770 -29.38 -1.49 4.03
CA SER A 770 -29.03 -2.00 2.71
C SER A 770 -29.55 -1.04 1.65
N ASN A 771 -28.74 -0.72 0.63
CA ASN A 771 -29.21 -0.08 -0.60
C ASN A 771 -29.49 -1.12 -1.72
N VAL A 772 -29.52 -2.41 -1.37
CA VAL A 772 -29.30 -3.55 -2.28
C VAL A 772 -30.60 -4.20 -2.76
N ASN A 773 -30.76 -4.44 -4.07
CA ASN A 773 -31.92 -5.18 -4.58
C ASN A 773 -31.83 -6.70 -4.32
N ASP A 774 -30.65 -7.29 -4.55
CA ASP A 774 -30.35 -8.72 -4.38
C ASP A 774 -29.98 -9.09 -2.92
N PRO A 775 -29.91 -10.40 -2.58
CA PRO A 775 -29.48 -10.85 -1.25
C PRO A 775 -27.97 -10.71 -1.03
N GLN A 776 -27.56 -9.98 0.01
CA GLN A 776 -26.17 -9.87 0.46
C GLN A 776 -25.99 -10.56 1.83
N LYS A 777 -25.03 -11.48 1.95
CA LYS A 777 -24.60 -12.03 3.26
C LYS A 777 -23.75 -11.00 4.00
N PHE A 778 -23.88 -10.91 5.33
CA PHE A 778 -23.05 -10.00 6.13
C PHE A 778 -22.68 -10.61 7.50
N SER A 779 -21.53 -10.21 8.03
CA SER A 779 -21.12 -10.48 9.40
C SER A 779 -21.15 -9.20 10.23
N ILE A 780 -21.60 -9.31 11.48
CA ILE A 780 -21.40 -8.30 12.52
C ILE A 780 -20.65 -8.98 13.65
N VAL A 781 -19.56 -8.36 14.08
CA VAL A 781 -18.74 -8.76 15.22
C VAL A 781 -18.76 -7.62 16.24
N ALA A 782 -19.40 -7.85 17.38
CA ALA A 782 -19.47 -6.93 18.50
C ALA A 782 -18.59 -7.47 19.64
N VAL A 783 -17.69 -6.65 20.18
CA VAL A 783 -16.69 -7.04 21.18
C VAL A 783 -16.63 -5.99 22.28
N GLY A 784 -16.71 -6.41 23.55
CA GLY A 784 -16.64 -5.50 24.69
C GLY A 784 -17.36 -6.03 25.93
N PRO A 785 -17.86 -5.18 26.83
CA PRO A 785 -18.42 -5.59 28.13
C PRO A 785 -19.87 -6.10 28.01
N ILE A 786 -20.03 -7.14 27.19
CA ILE A 786 -21.26 -7.85 26.81
C ILE A 786 -21.15 -9.34 27.20
N ASP A 787 -22.26 -10.10 27.05
CA ASP A 787 -22.18 -11.57 27.01
C ASP A 787 -21.76 -12.08 25.62
N ASP A 788 -21.15 -13.26 25.59
CA ASP A 788 -20.97 -14.04 24.37
C ASP A 788 -22.32 -14.53 23.83
N GLN A 789 -22.64 -14.23 22.57
CA GLN A 789 -23.96 -14.52 22.00
C GLN A 789 -23.99 -14.58 20.47
N LEU A 790 -24.94 -15.35 19.92
CA LEU A 790 -25.25 -15.30 18.49
C LEU A 790 -26.27 -14.20 18.21
N LEU A 791 -25.82 -13.16 17.52
CA LEU A 791 -26.64 -12.03 17.09
C LEU A 791 -27.62 -12.50 16.01
N THR A 792 -28.91 -12.33 16.29
CA THR A 792 -30.00 -12.67 15.37
C THR A 792 -30.67 -11.37 14.94
N PHE A 793 -30.36 -10.95 13.72
CA PHE A 793 -30.96 -9.77 13.09
C PHE A 793 -32.39 -10.06 12.62
N LYS A 794 -33.23 -9.02 12.62
CA LYS A 794 -34.62 -9.05 12.14
C LYS A 794 -34.91 -7.80 11.33
N GLU A 795 -35.75 -7.94 10.32
CA GLU A 795 -36.26 -6.79 9.56
C GLU A 795 -37.05 -5.86 10.50
N THR A 796 -36.81 -4.54 10.40
CA THR A 796 -37.56 -3.51 11.10
C THR A 796 -37.94 -2.37 10.15
N LEU A 797 -38.95 -1.59 10.56
CA LEU A 797 -39.42 -0.40 9.86
C LEU A 797 -39.18 0.87 10.72
N GLU A 798 -38.49 0.73 11.85
CA GLU A 798 -38.24 1.79 12.83
C GLU A 798 -37.01 2.64 12.44
N CYS A 799 -37.22 3.64 11.58
CA CYS A 799 -36.16 4.51 11.06
C CYS A 799 -35.58 5.54 12.05
N GLY A 800 -36.23 5.77 13.20
CA GLY A 800 -35.84 6.82 14.15
C GLY A 800 -36.06 8.25 13.64
N CYS A 801 -37.03 8.47 12.74
CA CYS A 801 -37.51 9.79 12.28
C CYS A 801 -39.05 9.83 12.24
N ASP A 802 -39.64 11.04 12.21
CA ASP A 802 -41.09 11.27 12.12
C ASP A 802 -41.82 10.51 11.00
N LYS A 803 -41.11 10.21 9.90
CA LYS A 803 -41.65 9.56 8.70
C LYS A 803 -40.62 8.57 8.17
N CYS A 804 -40.98 7.29 8.17
CA CYS A 804 -40.18 6.24 7.56
C CYS A 804 -40.66 5.91 6.14
N THR A 805 -39.74 5.39 5.34
CA THR A 805 -40.02 4.71 4.06
C THR A 805 -40.56 3.30 4.31
N LYS A 806 -40.97 2.60 3.23
CA LYS A 806 -41.39 1.20 3.28
C LYS A 806 -40.26 0.19 3.59
N HIS A 807 -39.03 0.67 3.85
CA HIS A 807 -37.83 -0.14 4.07
C HIS A 807 -37.07 0.24 5.36
N GLY A 808 -37.70 0.94 6.30
CA GLY A 808 -37.06 1.32 7.57
C GLY A 808 -36.04 2.46 7.50
N LYS A 809 -35.82 3.07 6.33
CA LYS A 809 -35.03 4.32 6.18
C LYS A 809 -35.89 5.56 6.42
N CYS A 810 -35.33 6.66 6.88
CA CYS A 810 -36.04 7.93 7.02
C CYS A 810 -36.49 8.50 5.67
N LYS A 811 -37.63 9.22 5.64
CA LYS A 811 -38.12 9.91 4.43
C LYS A 811 -37.65 11.35 4.43
N CYS A 812 -36.63 11.62 3.64
CA CYS A 812 -35.99 12.93 3.50
C CYS A 812 -36.81 13.93 2.68
N ASP A 813 -36.41 15.20 2.75
CA ASP A 813 -36.83 16.23 1.80
C ASP A 813 -35.97 16.16 0.51
N SER A 814 -36.01 17.21 -0.31
CA SER A 814 -35.27 17.27 -1.59
C SER A 814 -33.78 17.56 -1.44
N LEU A 815 -33.30 17.98 -0.26
CA LEU A 815 -31.93 18.43 -0.03
C LEU A 815 -31.16 17.55 0.97
N HIS A 816 -31.69 16.37 1.33
CA HIS A 816 -31.02 15.40 2.18
C HIS A 816 -31.14 13.96 1.65
N VAL A 817 -30.09 13.16 1.82
CA VAL A 817 -30.04 11.70 1.60
C VAL A 817 -29.39 10.99 2.79
N GLY A 818 -29.16 9.68 2.68
CA GLY A 818 -28.72 8.84 3.79
C GLY A 818 -29.89 8.17 4.52
N ASN A 819 -29.61 7.05 5.20
CA ASN A 819 -30.60 6.27 5.94
C ASN A 819 -31.38 7.08 6.98
N HIS A 820 -30.77 8.16 7.49
CA HIS A 820 -31.33 9.05 8.50
C HIS A 820 -31.51 10.49 8.00
N CYS A 821 -31.40 10.73 6.69
CA CYS A 821 -31.35 12.07 6.11
C CYS A 821 -30.18 12.92 6.64
N GLN A 822 -29.07 12.25 6.99
CA GLN A 822 -27.91 12.89 7.61
C GLN A 822 -27.03 13.65 6.60
N THR A 823 -27.18 13.36 5.31
CA THR A 823 -26.26 13.78 4.26
C THR A 823 -26.86 14.91 3.43
N GLU A 824 -26.32 16.12 3.58
CA GLU A 824 -26.76 17.33 2.86
C GLU A 824 -26.44 17.29 1.35
N ILE A 825 -27.37 17.78 0.55
CA ILE A 825 -27.24 18.02 -0.89
C ILE A 825 -27.08 19.53 -1.12
N ILE A 826 -26.07 19.91 -1.89
CA ILE A 826 -25.85 21.31 -2.29
C ILE A 826 -26.77 21.63 -3.47
N GLU A 827 -27.68 22.59 -3.31
CA GLU A 827 -28.52 23.09 -4.42
C GLU A 827 -27.77 24.15 -5.23
N MET A 828 -27.67 23.95 -6.55
CA MET A 828 -27.01 24.85 -7.49
C MET A 828 -28.06 25.55 -8.38
N LEU A 829 -28.18 26.87 -8.20
CA LEU A 829 -29.07 27.78 -8.95
C LEU A 829 -28.30 28.71 -9.91
N ASP A 830 -27.06 29.04 -9.56
CA ASP A 830 -26.14 29.85 -10.37
C ASP A 830 -25.44 29.01 -11.45
N LYS A 831 -24.97 29.65 -12.52
CA LYS A 831 -24.33 28.97 -13.67
C LYS A 831 -22.88 28.56 -13.44
N GLU A 832 -22.25 29.06 -12.39
CA GLU A 832 -20.89 28.72 -11.93
C GLU A 832 -20.99 28.54 -10.42
N SER A 833 -20.35 27.51 -9.85
CA SER A 833 -20.33 27.28 -8.40
C SER A 833 -19.07 26.55 -7.96
N LYS A 834 -18.58 26.90 -6.77
CA LYS A 834 -17.39 26.31 -6.14
C LYS A 834 -17.79 25.41 -4.98
N ILE A 835 -17.37 24.16 -5.05
CA ILE A 835 -17.79 23.07 -4.16
C ILE A 835 -16.56 22.56 -3.40
N PRO A 836 -16.40 22.91 -2.11
CA PRO A 836 -15.38 22.31 -1.27
C PRO A 836 -15.79 20.88 -0.86
N ILE A 837 -14.88 19.94 -1.04
CA ILE A 837 -15.05 18.52 -0.73
C ILE A 837 -13.86 18.07 0.12
N LEU A 838 -14.12 17.47 1.29
CA LEU A 838 -13.06 16.95 2.16
C LEU A 838 -12.32 15.79 1.47
N HIS A 839 -11.10 15.47 1.89
CA HIS A 839 -10.39 14.27 1.44
C HIS A 839 -11.22 13.00 1.72
N ASN A 840 -11.09 11.98 0.84
CA ASN A 840 -11.80 10.71 0.95
C ASN A 840 -13.33 10.84 1.21
N SER A 841 -13.97 11.85 0.61
CA SER A 841 -15.35 12.22 0.89
C SER A 841 -16.14 12.56 -0.38
N ILE A 842 -17.48 12.42 -0.30
CA ILE A 842 -18.40 12.70 -1.39
C ILE A 842 -19.16 14.00 -1.11
N LYS A 843 -19.37 14.84 -2.14
CA LYS A 843 -20.45 15.83 -2.12
C LYS A 843 -21.45 15.58 -3.23
N ARG A 844 -22.73 15.79 -2.91
CA ARG A 844 -23.87 15.60 -3.81
C ARG A 844 -24.44 16.98 -4.16
N VAL A 845 -24.55 17.29 -5.45
CA VAL A 845 -24.90 18.62 -5.96
C VAL A 845 -26.10 18.48 -6.89
N PHE A 846 -27.22 19.11 -6.54
CA PHE A 846 -28.45 19.11 -7.33
C PHE A 846 -28.51 20.37 -8.22
N LEU A 847 -28.56 20.15 -9.52
CA LEU A 847 -28.57 21.19 -10.55
C LEU A 847 -30.04 21.56 -10.86
N ASN A 848 -30.53 22.63 -10.23
CA ASN A 848 -31.94 23.04 -10.32
C ASN A 848 -32.22 23.88 -11.59
N PHE A 849 -32.12 23.22 -12.75
CA PHE A 849 -32.23 23.79 -14.09
C PHE A 849 -33.40 23.18 -14.89
N THR A 850 -34.07 23.97 -15.74
CA THR A 850 -35.11 23.48 -16.68
C THR A 850 -34.49 22.74 -17.86
N THR A 851 -33.33 23.21 -18.32
CA THR A 851 -32.54 22.59 -19.38
C THR A 851 -31.06 22.54 -18.98
N ILE A 852 -30.36 21.48 -19.37
CA ILE A 852 -28.91 21.34 -19.20
C ILE A 852 -28.32 20.86 -20.53
N ASP A 853 -27.81 21.80 -21.32
CA ASP A 853 -27.12 21.53 -22.58
C ASP A 853 -25.80 20.78 -22.28
N SER A 854 -25.02 21.32 -21.34
CA SER A 854 -23.75 20.75 -20.91
C SER A 854 -23.32 21.18 -19.51
N ILE A 855 -22.56 20.32 -18.84
CA ILE A 855 -21.88 20.58 -17.57
C ILE A 855 -20.36 20.59 -17.80
N THR A 856 -19.69 21.61 -17.28
CA THR A 856 -18.23 21.66 -17.15
C THR A 856 -17.86 21.41 -15.71
N ILE A 857 -16.87 20.54 -15.46
CA ILE A 857 -16.37 20.30 -14.10
C ILE A 857 -14.86 20.46 -14.11
N GLN A 858 -14.37 21.42 -13.32
CA GLN A 858 -12.96 21.70 -13.12
C GLN A 858 -12.52 21.20 -11.73
N ARG A 859 -11.49 20.35 -11.70
CA ARG A 859 -10.79 19.99 -10.46
C ARG A 859 -9.62 20.95 -10.20
N PRO A 860 -9.24 21.18 -8.93
CA PRO A 860 -8.02 21.93 -8.63
C PRO A 860 -6.78 21.10 -9.01
N ASP A 861 -5.98 21.68 -9.89
CA ASP A 861 -4.67 21.19 -10.37
C ASP A 861 -4.59 19.79 -11.04
N SER A 862 -3.45 19.56 -11.69
CA SER A 862 -3.25 18.46 -12.63
C SER A 862 -2.86 17.12 -11.98
N TYR A 863 -3.81 16.53 -11.25
CA TYR A 863 -3.67 15.21 -10.61
C TYR A 863 -3.25 14.09 -11.60
N LYS A 864 -2.52 13.09 -11.08
CA LYS A 864 -1.97 11.94 -11.82
C LYS A 864 -2.36 10.56 -11.28
N GLY A 865 -3.02 10.46 -10.13
CA GLY A 865 -3.58 9.19 -9.67
C GLY A 865 -4.86 8.83 -10.42
N PHE A 866 -5.66 7.92 -9.83
CA PHE A 866 -6.89 7.45 -10.47
C PHE A 866 -7.86 8.61 -10.74
N ASN A 867 -8.38 8.66 -11.97
CA ASN A 867 -9.34 9.69 -12.39
C ASN A 867 -10.51 9.76 -11.40
N SER A 868 -10.82 10.95 -10.88
CA SER A 868 -11.97 11.14 -10.00
C SER A 868 -13.26 10.74 -10.73
N ASN A 869 -14.03 9.84 -10.13
CA ASN A 869 -15.32 9.44 -10.68
C ASN A 869 -16.41 10.42 -10.22
N ILE A 870 -17.34 10.70 -11.12
CA ILE A 870 -18.56 11.46 -10.85
C ILE A 870 -19.75 10.61 -11.28
N TRP A 871 -20.73 10.47 -10.41
CA TRP A 871 -21.96 9.74 -10.72
C TRP A 871 -23.08 10.74 -11.01
N LEU A 872 -23.82 10.51 -12.08
CA LEU A 872 -24.86 11.41 -12.60
C LEU A 872 -26.21 10.70 -12.55
N GLY A 873 -27.21 11.36 -11.98
CA GLY A 873 -28.56 10.81 -11.86
C GLY A 873 -29.64 11.89 -11.96
N ARG A 874 -30.89 11.48 -12.14
CA ARG A 874 -32.09 12.33 -12.07
C ARG A 874 -32.38 12.85 -10.66
N LYS A 875 -31.80 12.21 -9.66
CA LYS A 875 -31.92 12.52 -8.23
C LYS A 875 -30.58 12.28 -7.57
N CYS A 876 -30.41 12.82 -6.38
CA CYS A 876 -29.32 12.39 -5.51
C CYS A 876 -29.70 11.10 -4.80
N HIS A 877 -28.75 10.19 -4.67
CA HIS A 877 -28.89 8.92 -3.98
C HIS A 877 -27.80 8.78 -2.91
N SER A 878 -27.98 7.89 -1.93
CA SER A 878 -26.93 7.62 -0.94
C SER A 878 -25.83 6.77 -1.58
N ALA A 879 -26.20 5.54 -1.96
CA ALA A 879 -25.33 4.62 -2.67
C ALA A 879 -24.94 5.15 -4.06
N LEU A 880 -23.69 4.92 -4.44
CA LEU A 880 -23.18 5.25 -5.78
C LEU A 880 -23.70 4.28 -6.85
N SER A 881 -24.10 3.06 -6.47
CA SER A 881 -24.69 2.05 -7.36
C SER A 881 -26.12 2.37 -7.83
N ASP A 882 -26.79 3.33 -7.19
CA ASP A 882 -28.15 3.76 -7.47
C ASP A 882 -28.22 4.83 -8.59
N TYR A 883 -27.09 5.48 -8.92
CA TYR A 883 -26.99 6.53 -9.94
C TYR A 883 -27.04 5.94 -11.36
N GLU A 884 -27.77 6.60 -12.27
CA GLU A 884 -28.07 6.05 -13.61
C GLU A 884 -26.86 5.99 -14.57
N THR A 885 -25.81 6.80 -14.34
CA THR A 885 -24.54 6.70 -15.09
C THR A 885 -23.36 7.28 -14.30
N TYR A 886 -22.14 7.07 -14.79
CA TYR A 886 -20.92 7.66 -14.26
C TYR A 886 -20.05 8.29 -15.36
N ILE A 887 -19.17 9.20 -14.94
CA ILE A 887 -18.29 10.00 -15.78
C ILE A 887 -16.91 10.03 -15.10
N GLN A 888 -15.86 9.80 -15.89
CA GLN A 888 -14.50 9.70 -15.40
C GLN A 888 -13.74 11.01 -15.70
N LEU A 889 -13.24 11.70 -14.66
CA LEU A 889 -12.51 12.96 -14.81
C LEU A 889 -11.07 12.71 -15.28
N GLU A 890 -10.88 12.48 -16.58
CA GLU A 890 -9.55 12.30 -17.20
C GLU A 890 -8.67 13.56 -17.12
N ASN A 891 -9.28 14.75 -17.09
CA ASN A 891 -8.61 16.03 -17.25
C ASN A 891 -8.89 16.99 -16.09
N VAL A 892 -8.11 18.08 -16.03
CA VAL A 892 -8.33 19.20 -15.08
C VAL A 892 -9.71 19.82 -15.29
N GLU A 893 -10.14 19.95 -16.55
CA GLU A 893 -11.48 20.34 -16.96
C GLU A 893 -12.10 19.20 -17.76
N THR A 894 -13.31 18.77 -17.40
CA THR A 894 -14.08 17.76 -18.14
C THR A 894 -15.42 18.36 -18.56
N ASN A 895 -15.71 18.32 -19.86
CA ASN A 895 -16.89 18.92 -20.48
C ASN A 895 -17.86 17.82 -20.95
N ILE A 896 -19.10 17.90 -20.50
CA ILE A 896 -20.11 16.83 -20.60
C ILE A 896 -21.35 17.40 -21.30
N THR A 897 -21.64 16.99 -22.54
CA THR A 897 -22.89 17.36 -23.24
C THR A 897 -23.99 16.35 -22.92
N LEU A 898 -25.19 16.82 -22.54
CA LEU A 898 -26.27 15.98 -22.03
C LEU A 898 -27.64 16.20 -22.69
N ASP A 899 -27.96 17.42 -23.14
CA ASP A 899 -29.29 17.77 -23.72
C ASP A 899 -30.47 17.34 -22.81
N SER A 900 -30.34 17.61 -21.50
CA SER A 900 -31.37 17.29 -20.52
C SER A 900 -32.46 18.35 -20.50
N ASN A 901 -33.70 17.88 -20.36
CA ASN A 901 -34.90 18.70 -20.16
C ASN A 901 -35.50 18.48 -18.75
N GLU A 902 -34.65 18.02 -17.81
CA GLU A 902 -34.97 17.77 -16.41
C GLU A 902 -33.75 18.06 -15.52
N PRO A 903 -33.94 18.50 -14.25
CA PRO A 903 -32.87 18.63 -13.26
C PRO A 903 -32.07 17.35 -13.05
N LEU A 904 -30.79 17.50 -12.69
CA LEU A 904 -29.86 16.38 -12.48
C LEU A 904 -29.12 16.53 -11.15
N CYS A 905 -28.59 15.43 -10.61
CA CYS A 905 -27.68 15.42 -9.47
C CYS A 905 -26.33 14.80 -9.84
N LEU A 906 -25.26 15.43 -9.36
CA LEU A 906 -23.90 14.94 -9.40
C LEU A 906 -23.53 14.40 -8.00
N ALA A 907 -22.93 13.22 -7.90
CA ALA A 907 -22.08 12.84 -6.76
C ALA A 907 -20.62 12.95 -7.18
N ILE A 908 -19.82 13.71 -6.44
CA ILE A 908 -18.41 13.97 -6.74
C ILE A 908 -17.59 13.46 -5.55
N PHE A 909 -16.71 12.49 -5.81
CA PHE A 909 -15.77 11.96 -4.82
C PHE A 909 -14.42 12.66 -4.92
N ASN A 910 -13.97 13.29 -3.83
CA ASN A 910 -12.62 13.84 -3.74
C ASN A 910 -11.62 12.74 -3.43
N ASN A 911 -11.20 12.07 -4.50
CA ASN A 911 -10.13 11.09 -4.47
C ASN A 911 -8.75 11.78 -4.42
N TYR A 912 -8.43 12.42 -3.30
CA TYR A 912 -7.16 13.11 -3.03
C TYR A 912 -6.85 13.10 -1.52
N PHE A 913 -5.57 13.20 -1.13
CA PHE A 913 -5.10 13.15 0.27
C PHE A 913 -5.37 14.42 1.10
N THR A 914 -5.99 15.43 0.50
CA THR A 914 -6.32 16.72 1.11
C THR A 914 -7.66 17.20 0.59
N ASP A 915 -8.31 18.09 1.32
CA ASP A 915 -9.54 18.75 0.90
C ASP A 915 -9.32 19.54 -0.40
N GLN A 916 -10.33 19.59 -1.27
CA GLN A 916 -10.24 20.21 -2.60
C GLN A 916 -11.49 21.02 -2.94
N GLU A 917 -11.31 22.10 -3.70
CA GLU A 917 -12.40 22.95 -4.20
C GLU A 917 -12.60 22.73 -5.71
N TYR A 918 -13.67 22.02 -6.08
CA TYR A 918 -14.07 21.81 -7.48
C TYR A 918 -14.91 22.99 -7.97
N THR A 919 -14.72 23.44 -9.22
CA THR A 919 -15.67 24.36 -9.89
C THR A 919 -16.61 23.54 -10.78
N ILE A 920 -17.89 23.88 -10.78
CA ILE A 920 -18.91 23.34 -11.68
C ILE A 920 -19.51 24.51 -12.46
N ASP A 921 -19.55 24.41 -13.78
CA ASP A 921 -20.30 25.33 -14.64
C ASP A 921 -21.43 24.60 -15.37
N VAL A 922 -22.57 25.25 -15.54
CA VAL A 922 -23.76 24.69 -16.19
C VAL A 922 -24.26 25.61 -17.31
N ILE A 923 -24.27 25.07 -18.53
CA ILE A 923 -24.89 25.71 -19.69
C ILE A 923 -26.32 25.17 -19.82
N GLY A 924 -27.29 26.06 -19.66
CA GLY A 924 -28.72 25.74 -19.66
C GLY A 924 -29.56 26.91 -19.12
N GLU A 925 -30.84 26.68 -18.85
CA GLU A 925 -31.76 27.64 -18.22
C GLU A 925 -32.04 27.24 -16.76
N SER A 926 -31.91 28.17 -15.80
CA SER A 926 -32.16 27.88 -14.37
C SER A 926 -33.61 28.19 -13.97
N ILE A 927 -34.17 27.40 -13.05
CA ILE A 927 -35.62 27.39 -12.77
C ILE A 927 -36.15 28.72 -12.18
N ASP A 928 -35.30 29.51 -11.52
CA ASP A 928 -35.69 30.78 -10.88
C ASP A 928 -35.46 32.06 -11.72
N ALA A 929 -34.98 31.95 -12.96
CA ALA A 929 -34.57 33.11 -13.76
C ALA A 929 -35.72 34.08 -14.13
N GLU A 930 -36.96 33.61 -14.28
CA GLU A 930 -38.04 34.41 -14.89
C GLU A 930 -38.84 35.30 -13.91
N THR A 931 -38.76 35.10 -12.59
CA THR A 931 -39.62 35.82 -11.62
C THR A 931 -39.25 37.29 -11.35
N LYS A 932 -38.32 37.88 -12.13
CA LYS A 932 -37.90 39.29 -11.99
C LYS A 932 -37.99 40.18 -13.22
N THR A 933 -38.39 39.69 -14.41
CA THR A 933 -38.40 40.51 -15.64
C THR A 933 -39.54 40.23 -16.64
N SER A 934 -40.82 40.37 -16.24
CA SER A 934 -41.87 40.76 -17.19
C SER A 934 -43.14 41.37 -16.55
N SER A 935 -43.40 42.66 -16.83
CA SER A 935 -44.74 43.27 -17.05
C SER A 935 -44.71 44.82 -16.92
N SER A 936 -44.14 45.51 -17.91
CA SER A 936 -44.29 46.96 -18.05
C SER A 936 -45.11 47.31 -19.30
N SER A 937 -46.42 47.07 -19.24
CA SER A 937 -47.41 47.59 -20.18
C SER A 937 -48.48 48.38 -19.42
N THR A 938 -48.91 49.49 -20.01
CA THR A 938 -49.68 50.56 -19.34
C THR A 938 -51.15 50.21 -19.12
N ASN A 939 -51.70 50.69 -18.00
CA ASN A 939 -52.90 51.56 -18.01
C ASN A 939 -53.02 52.33 -16.68
N GLU A 940 -53.75 53.44 -16.71
CA GLU A 940 -53.97 54.38 -15.60
C GLU A 940 -55.24 54.03 -14.80
N SER A 941 -55.22 54.13 -13.46
CA SER A 941 -56.09 55.05 -12.69
C SER A 941 -55.86 54.99 -11.16
N ASP A 942 -56.35 56.03 -10.48
CA ASP A 942 -56.83 56.09 -9.08
C ASP A 942 -55.88 55.88 -7.85
N GLU A 943 -55.36 57.02 -7.40
CA GLU A 943 -55.40 57.57 -6.01
C GLU A 943 -55.09 56.76 -4.72
N ASN A 944 -54.36 57.44 -3.80
CA ASN A 944 -54.30 57.30 -2.32
C ASN A 944 -53.86 55.93 -1.73
N GLU A 945 -52.71 55.76 -1.06
CA GLU A 945 -52.16 56.56 0.06
C GLU A 945 -50.63 56.52 0.10
N ASN A 946 -49.97 57.60 0.56
CA ASN A 946 -48.49 57.66 0.60
C ASN A 946 -47.95 58.41 1.82
N ASN A 947 -47.88 57.73 2.98
CA ASN A 947 -47.37 58.36 4.23
C ASN A 947 -46.77 57.38 5.28
N LYS A 948 -45.87 56.46 4.90
CA LYS A 948 -45.09 55.64 5.86
C LYS A 948 -43.57 55.57 5.61
N ASP A 949 -43.10 55.54 4.36
CA ASP A 949 -41.68 55.23 4.07
C ASP A 949 -40.66 56.35 4.36
N LYS A 950 -41.11 57.56 4.72
CA LYS A 950 -40.23 58.68 5.08
C LYS A 950 -39.60 58.59 6.48
N GLU A 951 -40.07 57.71 7.35
CA GLU A 951 -39.46 57.50 8.69
C GLU A 951 -38.37 56.41 8.67
N ILE A 952 -38.60 55.28 8.00
CA ILE A 952 -37.69 54.13 7.98
C ILE A 952 -36.31 54.52 7.39
N THR A 953 -36.30 55.39 6.39
CA THR A 953 -35.07 55.85 5.71
C THR A 953 -34.15 56.66 6.65
N LYS A 954 -34.67 57.34 7.68
CA LYS A 954 -33.84 58.05 8.67
C LYS A 954 -33.11 57.10 9.62
N LEU A 955 -33.76 56.01 10.04
CA LEU A 955 -33.18 55.02 10.96
C LEU A 955 -31.94 54.32 10.35
N ARG A 956 -31.95 54.05 9.04
CA ARG A 956 -30.83 53.38 8.37
C ARG A 956 -29.54 54.23 8.30
N LEU A 957 -29.64 55.56 8.22
CA LEU A 957 -28.45 56.43 8.24
C LEU A 957 -27.79 56.53 9.63
N GLY A 958 -28.56 56.42 10.71
CA GLY A 958 -28.03 56.52 12.08
C GLY A 958 -27.09 55.37 12.46
N LEU A 959 -27.45 54.14 12.10
CA LEU A 959 -26.69 52.92 12.45
C LEU A 959 -25.31 52.86 11.78
N ILE A 960 -25.18 53.36 10.55
CA ILE A 960 -23.93 53.36 9.78
C ILE A 960 -22.88 54.27 10.47
N LEU A 961 -23.30 55.43 10.99
CA LEU A 961 -22.41 56.36 11.71
C LEU A 961 -21.91 55.80 13.06
N THR A 962 -22.71 54.97 13.75
CA THR A 962 -22.27 54.36 15.01
C THR A 962 -21.25 53.23 14.83
N GLY A 963 -21.31 52.47 13.73
CA GLY A 963 -20.40 51.35 13.49
C GLY A 963 -18.94 51.77 13.29
N SER A 964 -18.70 52.83 12.50
CA SER A 964 -17.35 53.30 12.17
C SER A 964 -16.56 53.82 13.39
N ILE A 965 -17.25 54.36 14.40
CA ILE A 965 -16.63 54.80 15.65
C ILE A 965 -16.17 53.58 16.46
N LEU A 966 -16.99 52.53 16.56
CA LEU A 966 -16.67 51.33 17.33
C LEU A 966 -15.46 50.57 16.75
N GLY A 967 -15.41 50.40 15.42
CA GLY A 967 -14.28 49.77 14.75
C GLY A 967 -12.96 50.54 14.96
N SER A 968 -13.01 51.87 14.96
CA SER A 968 -11.85 52.72 15.22
C SER A 968 -11.26 52.53 16.62
N VAL A 969 -12.12 52.34 17.64
CA VAL A 969 -11.70 52.07 19.02
C VAL A 969 -11.04 50.69 19.15
N ILE A 970 -11.59 49.67 18.49
CA ILE A 970 -11.02 48.30 18.50
C ILE A 970 -9.60 48.29 17.93
N ILE A 971 -9.36 48.98 16.81
CA ILE A 971 -8.02 49.09 16.18
C ILE A 971 -7.02 49.74 17.15
N ILE A 972 -7.42 50.81 17.86
CA ILE A 972 -6.55 51.48 18.85
C ILE A 972 -6.19 50.54 20.02
N ILE A 973 -7.14 49.73 20.49
CA ILE A 973 -6.91 48.74 21.56
C ILE A 973 -5.92 47.66 21.10
N VAL A 974 -6.06 47.13 19.88
CA VAL A 974 -5.15 46.12 19.32
C VAL A 974 -3.73 46.69 19.16
N VAL A 975 -3.58 47.91 18.67
CA VAL A 975 -2.27 48.58 18.55
C VAL A 975 -1.62 48.79 19.93
N LEU A 976 -2.39 49.21 20.94
CA LEU A 976 -1.90 49.32 22.33
C LEU A 976 -1.43 47.97 22.88
N PHE A 977 -2.15 46.88 22.60
CA PHE A 977 -1.78 45.53 23.03
C PHE A 977 -0.46 45.06 22.40
N ILE A 978 -0.28 45.31 21.10
CA ILE A 978 0.96 45.01 20.37
C ILE A 978 2.13 45.83 20.93
N VAL A 979 1.93 47.13 21.19
CA VAL A 979 2.97 47.99 21.79
C VAL A 979 3.34 47.51 23.20
N MET A 980 2.38 47.14 24.05
CA MET A 980 2.65 46.56 25.37
C MET A 980 3.41 45.22 25.27
N PHE A 981 3.05 44.36 24.33
CA PHE A 981 3.74 43.07 24.11
C PHE A 981 5.20 43.27 23.68
N LEU A 982 5.46 44.20 22.76
CA LEU A 982 6.81 44.54 22.31
C LEU A 982 7.66 45.22 23.39
N LEU A 983 7.05 46.06 24.25
CA LEU A 983 7.74 46.64 25.41
C LEU A 983 8.09 45.58 26.45
N ARG A 984 7.19 44.63 26.72
CA ARG A 984 7.41 43.53 27.67
C ARG A 984 8.57 42.63 27.22
N ARG A 985 8.62 42.28 25.93
CA ARG A 985 9.69 41.46 25.32
C ARG A 985 11.09 42.10 25.37
N LYS A 986 11.20 43.38 25.74
CA LYS A 986 12.48 44.10 25.86
C LYS A 986 13.08 44.08 27.28
N HIS A 987 12.44 43.39 28.23
CA HIS A 987 12.89 43.34 29.63
C HIS A 987 13.50 41.99 30.06
N ASP A 988 13.20 40.90 29.33
CA ASP A 988 13.61 39.53 29.68
C ASP A 988 14.85 39.07 28.90
N THR A 989 15.97 39.80 29.03
CA THR A 989 17.29 39.37 28.50
C THR A 989 18.36 39.39 29.59
N GLY A 990 18.39 38.35 30.43
CA GLY A 990 19.47 38.15 31.40
C GLY A 990 19.33 36.90 32.27
N THR A 991 20.26 35.94 32.09
CA THR A 991 20.53 34.75 32.94
C THR A 991 19.37 33.71 33.05
N THR A 992 19.59 32.39 33.18
CA THR A 992 20.83 31.59 33.37
C THR A 992 20.72 30.20 32.68
N GLN A 993 21.74 29.35 32.80
CA GLN A 993 21.78 27.98 32.25
C GLN A 993 20.98 26.95 33.08
N GLN A 994 20.84 25.74 32.50
CA GLN A 994 20.50 24.41 33.08
C GLN A 994 19.01 24.00 33.09
N GLY A 995 18.74 22.75 32.69
CA GLY A 995 17.47 22.04 32.99
C GLY A 995 16.78 21.34 31.80
N TYR A 996 17.17 20.08 31.55
CA TYR A 996 16.59 19.02 30.68
C TYR A 996 15.08 19.01 30.29
N ASN A 997 14.83 18.28 29.18
CA ASN A 997 13.58 17.73 28.62
C ASN A 997 12.59 18.70 27.94
N PRO A 998 11.87 18.24 26.88
CA PRO A 998 12.06 16.98 26.14
C PRO A 998 13.31 16.99 25.25
#